data_AF-A0A1C5WFB3-F1
#
_entry.id   AF-A0A1C5WFB3-F1
#
_cell.length_a   1.000
_cell.length_b   1.000
_cell.length_c   1.000
_cell.angle_alpha   90.00
_cell.angle_beta   90.00
_cell.angle_gamma   90.00
#
_symmetry.space_group_name_H-M   'P 1'
#
loop_
_entity.id
_entity.type
_entity.pdbx_description
1 polymer ?
#
loop_
_entity_poly.entity_id
_entity_poly.type
_entity_poly.pdbx_seq_one_letter_code
_entity_poly.pdbx_strand_id
1 'polypeptide(L)'
;MEKKKSEFDKVFSAWDILVIAFGAMIGWGWVVSTGDWIGRGGVLGAVLGFAIGGVMIFFVGLTYAELTAAMPQCGGEHVFSYKAMGPVGSFICTWAIVLGYVSVVCFEACALPTIITYIYPKFLKGYLYTVAGFDIYASWLVVAMIVAFFITFINIKGAKTAATLQTILTAIIGGVGILLIVASVVSGDSSNLTPQLFAGNTGGTIFKTVLSVAVMTPFFFIGFDVIPQAAEEINVPLKKIGKIMILSIVLAVAFYALIILGVGYVMGPSDIVKSQAGSGLVTADAMAKAFHSSIMSKVLIVGGMCGIITSWNSFLIGGSRAMYSMAESYMIPRTFRKLHETHKTPVNALYLIGGLSILAPLFGRKMLVWIVDAGNFGCCLAYCMVSLSFIILRKKAPEMARPYKVKHYKIVGVLAVLMSGFMVAMYIIPGSGSNLVPQEWAMAGGWSVLGIIFFIVCKLKYKDKFASHIDVAIDDEDVTVEEDHTFEDALGAVNTAENVVEVQPAINFNYFLPVNIAFGSGKVLETGELTKPYGKKALIVTGRSSAKKSGLYDKVANSLSKAEIDHVLFDKVAQNPLTTTAMEGAEFAKANGCDVVVAIGGGSIMDCAKAIAFLSINDGDINDYIYNRLQSDKALPLILIPTTCGTGSEGNGFAVLTNPENGDKKSLRCNAIVAKVSIVDPECMMTMPKHVLASVGFDALCHCMEAYTSKIAQPFTDALSLYAMELIAGNLVKVYKGEGGKEAWEKITLASTIGGMVINTAGVTLAHGMEHPASGLKDIVHGQGLAALTPVIVEASHKGNHFKFAKIARIFGGVTAEDLAGKLRSLLKDIDLACTLSDLGLSEEDIPWMAENCMKVSAASVKNNPVVFTQEEIAEIYRKAM
;
A
#
# COMPACT_ATOMS: atom_id res chain seq x y z
N MET A 1 -5.80 -24.06 3.33
CA MET A 1 -5.93 -23.16 4.50
C MET A 1 -6.39 -21.81 3.98
N GLU A 2 -7.54 -21.33 4.43
CA GLU A 2 -8.04 -19.98 4.11
C GLU A 2 -7.03 -18.93 4.58
N LYS A 3 -6.53 -18.08 3.68
CA LYS A 3 -5.62 -16.98 4.01
C LYS A 3 -6.45 -15.80 4.52
N LYS A 4 -6.09 -15.24 5.68
CA LYS A 4 -6.83 -14.16 6.35
C LYS A 4 -6.37 -12.79 5.83
N LYS A 5 -7.26 -11.80 5.65
CA LYS A 5 -6.84 -10.41 5.36
C LYS A 5 -6.21 -9.75 6.60
N SER A 6 -5.23 -8.88 6.40
CA SER A 6 -4.60 -8.10 7.49
C SER A 6 -5.65 -7.28 8.25
N GLU A 7 -5.54 -7.24 9.59
CA GLU A 7 -6.37 -6.38 10.45
C GLU A 7 -5.66 -5.05 10.81
N PHE A 8 -4.42 -4.87 10.37
CA PHE A 8 -3.60 -3.67 10.59
C PHE A 8 -3.67 -2.70 9.42
N ASP A 9 -3.52 -1.40 9.71
CA ASP A 9 -3.40 -0.36 8.69
C ASP A 9 -1.94 -0.28 8.19
N LYS A 10 -1.73 -0.33 6.86
CA LYS A 10 -0.41 -0.12 6.23
C LYS A 10 0.01 1.36 6.33
N VAL A 11 0.65 1.75 7.44
CA VAL A 11 0.97 3.16 7.77
C VAL A 11 2.46 3.51 7.81
N PHE A 12 3.35 2.53 7.92
CA PHE A 12 4.79 2.78 7.98
C PHE A 12 5.39 2.92 6.59
N SER A 13 6.00 4.08 6.34
CA SER A 13 6.82 4.34 5.16
C SER A 13 8.22 3.74 5.29
N ALA A 14 9.01 3.77 4.21
CA ALA A 14 10.40 3.32 4.20
C ALA A 14 11.28 4.09 5.22
N TRP A 15 11.01 5.39 5.38
CA TRP A 15 11.71 6.21 6.36
C TRP A 15 11.32 5.84 7.79
N ASP A 16 10.03 5.62 8.05
CA ASP A 16 9.53 5.24 9.39
C ASP A 16 10.20 3.95 9.87
N ILE A 17 10.28 2.91 9.03
CA ILE A 17 10.89 1.64 9.43
C ILE A 17 12.41 1.73 9.60
N LEU A 18 13.08 2.57 8.81
CA LEU A 18 14.52 2.82 8.96
C LEU A 18 14.81 3.48 10.30
N VAL A 19 14.07 4.54 10.67
CA VAL A 19 14.30 5.26 11.93
C VAL A 19 13.84 4.48 13.16
N ILE A 20 12.85 3.59 13.03
CA ILE A 20 12.45 2.65 14.09
C ILE A 20 13.59 1.67 14.39
N ALA A 21 14.14 1.02 13.37
CA ALA A 21 15.23 0.07 13.52
C ALA A 21 16.53 0.75 13.97
N PHE A 22 16.94 1.81 13.27
CA PHE A 22 18.17 2.54 13.58
C PHE A 22 18.10 3.20 14.97
N GLY A 23 16.97 3.86 15.30
CA GLY A 23 16.77 4.49 16.60
C GLY A 23 16.71 3.49 17.76
N ALA A 24 16.26 2.25 17.51
CA ALA A 24 16.32 1.16 18.48
C ALA A 24 17.76 0.71 18.75
N MET A 25 18.56 0.51 17.70
CA MET A 25 19.94 0.04 17.81
C MET A 25 20.87 1.07 18.45
N ILE A 26 20.79 2.34 18.05
CA ILE A 26 21.68 3.38 18.60
C ILE A 26 21.39 3.61 20.08
N GLY A 27 20.12 3.67 20.45
CA GLY A 27 19.67 3.89 21.82
C GLY A 27 20.49 4.98 22.52
N TRP A 28 20.83 4.74 23.79
CA TRP A 28 21.67 5.65 24.58
C TRP A 28 23.10 5.14 24.81
N GLY A 29 23.41 3.90 24.41
CA GLY A 29 24.66 3.22 24.73
C GLY A 29 25.91 3.99 24.28
N TRP A 30 25.82 4.68 23.15
CA TRP A 30 26.89 5.53 22.60
C TRP A 30 27.25 6.74 23.48
N VAL A 31 26.41 7.12 24.46
CA VAL A 31 26.70 8.23 25.39
C VAL A 31 27.49 7.76 26.61
N VAL A 32 27.19 6.56 27.13
CA VAL A 32 27.82 6.03 28.35
C VAL A 32 28.95 5.06 28.12
N SER A 33 28.81 4.21 27.11
CA SER A 33 29.64 3.01 27.03
C SER A 33 30.89 3.24 26.19
N THR A 34 31.00 4.34 25.46
CA THR A 34 32.16 4.66 24.61
C THR A 34 33.48 4.68 25.39
N GLY A 35 33.48 5.21 26.62
CA GLY A 35 34.67 5.17 27.47
C GLY A 35 35.11 3.74 27.82
N ASP A 36 34.16 2.85 28.12
CA ASP A 36 34.45 1.44 28.42
C ASP A 36 34.94 0.71 27.17
N TRP A 37 34.35 0.96 26.00
CA TRP A 37 34.79 0.37 24.74
C TRP A 37 36.23 0.76 24.40
N ILE A 38 36.55 2.06 24.49
CA ILE A 38 37.90 2.57 24.25
C ILE A 38 38.86 2.03 25.32
N GLY A 39 38.46 2.00 26.59
CA GLY A 39 39.29 1.45 27.67
C GLY A 39 39.64 -0.02 27.48
N ARG A 40 38.70 -0.84 26.97
CA ARG A 40 38.90 -2.27 26.73
C ARG A 40 39.67 -2.57 25.47
N GLY A 41 39.36 -1.90 24.36
CA GLY A 41 39.89 -2.23 23.03
C GLY A 41 40.93 -1.25 22.49
N GLY A 42 41.05 -0.07 23.06
CA GLY A 42 41.61 1.11 22.37
C GLY A 42 40.61 1.67 21.36
N VAL A 43 40.89 2.83 20.79
CA VAL A 43 40.01 3.52 19.84
C VAL A 43 39.79 2.68 18.59
N LEU A 44 40.87 2.29 17.91
CA LEU A 44 40.79 1.49 16.69
C LEU A 44 40.38 0.05 16.99
N GLY A 45 40.81 -0.50 18.13
CA GLY A 45 40.37 -1.82 18.54
C GLY A 45 38.88 -1.90 18.88
N ALA A 46 38.30 -0.84 19.46
CA ALA A 46 36.87 -0.74 19.68
C ALA A 46 36.09 -0.60 18.35
N VAL A 47 36.58 0.23 17.42
CA VAL A 47 36.00 0.35 16.07
C VAL A 47 36.00 -1.01 15.35
N LEU A 48 37.12 -1.74 15.39
CA LEU A 48 37.20 -3.08 14.83
C LEU A 48 36.29 -4.07 15.56
N GLY A 49 36.14 -3.94 16.88
CA GLY A 49 35.17 -4.72 17.66
C GLY A 49 33.74 -4.52 17.18
N PHE A 50 33.30 -3.27 17.01
CA PHE A 50 31.99 -2.93 16.46
C PHE A 50 31.82 -3.38 15.00
N ALA A 51 32.88 -3.31 14.19
CA ALA A 51 32.85 -3.83 12.83
C ALA A 51 32.68 -5.36 12.81
N ILE A 52 33.39 -6.10 13.66
CA ILE A 52 33.27 -7.57 13.77
C ILE A 52 31.86 -7.95 14.24
N GLY A 53 31.34 -7.31 15.29
CA GLY A 53 29.96 -7.53 15.71
C GLY A 53 28.92 -7.15 14.67
N GLY A 54 29.18 -6.06 13.94
CA GLY A 54 28.38 -5.64 12.80
C GLY A 54 28.33 -6.71 11.73
N VAL A 55 29.46 -7.37 11.42
CA VAL A 55 29.51 -8.52 10.51
C VAL A 55 28.71 -9.70 11.05
N MET A 56 28.79 -10.00 12.35
CA MET A 56 28.00 -11.07 12.97
C MET A 56 26.50 -10.84 12.78
N ILE A 57 26.03 -9.64 13.11
CA ILE A 57 24.62 -9.25 12.98
C ILE A 57 24.22 -9.07 11.52
N PHE A 58 25.12 -8.66 10.63
CA PHE A 58 24.83 -8.53 9.20
C PHE A 58 24.40 -9.87 8.58
N PHE A 59 25.10 -10.98 8.90
CA PHE A 59 24.69 -12.30 8.41
C PHE A 59 23.32 -12.73 8.97
N VAL A 60 23.06 -12.46 10.25
CA VAL A 60 21.73 -12.69 10.85
C VAL A 60 20.68 -11.82 10.15
N GLY A 61 20.94 -10.53 9.99
CA GLY A 61 20.09 -9.55 9.31
C GLY A 61 19.77 -9.95 7.87
N LEU A 62 20.70 -10.56 7.13
CA LEU A 62 20.41 -11.08 5.78
C LEU A 62 19.36 -12.21 5.80
N THR A 63 19.38 -13.06 6.82
CA THR A 63 18.35 -14.10 6.97
C THR A 63 16.99 -13.50 7.28
N TYR A 64 16.95 -12.50 8.17
CA TYR A 64 15.75 -11.76 8.51
C TYR A 64 15.21 -10.97 7.31
N ALA A 65 16.08 -10.31 6.54
CA ALA A 65 15.71 -9.49 5.39
C ALA A 65 14.96 -10.31 4.33
N GLU A 66 15.46 -11.50 4.01
CA GLU A 66 14.77 -12.41 3.09
C GLU A 66 13.46 -12.95 3.67
N LEU A 67 13.48 -13.43 4.92
CA LEU A 67 12.29 -14.04 5.52
C LEU A 67 11.16 -13.03 5.72
N THR A 68 11.49 -11.81 6.10
CA THR A 68 10.53 -10.71 6.26
C THR A 68 9.94 -10.30 4.91
N ALA A 69 10.77 -10.18 3.88
CA ALA A 69 10.28 -9.88 2.53
C ALA A 69 9.43 -11.03 1.95
N ALA A 70 9.75 -12.29 2.29
CA ALA A 70 9.00 -13.45 1.81
C ALA A 70 7.69 -13.69 2.57
N MET A 71 7.62 -13.25 3.84
CA MET A 71 6.48 -13.47 4.74
C MET A 71 6.24 -12.21 5.59
N PRO A 72 5.75 -11.11 4.99
CA PRO A 72 5.57 -9.81 5.65
C PRO A 72 4.36 -9.79 6.57
N GLN A 73 4.40 -10.64 7.60
CA GLN A 73 3.33 -10.85 8.57
C GLN A 73 3.72 -10.33 9.95
N CYS A 74 2.73 -9.87 10.71
CA CYS A 74 2.91 -9.35 12.06
C CYS A 74 3.54 -10.43 12.96
N GLY A 75 4.55 -10.03 13.72
CA GLY A 75 5.27 -10.92 14.61
C GLY A 75 6.32 -11.79 13.91
N GLY A 76 6.89 -11.36 12.78
CA GLY A 76 7.65 -12.16 11.81
C GLY A 76 8.40 -13.41 12.31
N GLU A 77 9.17 -13.33 13.39
CA GLU A 77 9.86 -14.45 14.03
C GLU A 77 8.93 -15.62 14.34
N HIS A 78 7.72 -15.33 14.81
CA HIS A 78 6.62 -16.28 15.00
C HIS A 78 6.30 -17.05 13.73
N VAL A 79 6.12 -16.33 12.64
CA VAL A 79 5.73 -16.85 11.33
C VAL A 79 6.87 -17.66 10.70
N PHE A 80 8.10 -17.13 10.74
CA PHE A 80 9.27 -17.74 10.14
C PHE A 80 9.55 -19.10 10.78
N SER A 81 9.60 -19.10 12.11
CA SER A 81 9.89 -20.29 12.89
C SER A 81 8.75 -21.30 12.90
N TYR A 82 7.48 -20.84 12.76
CA TYR A 82 6.35 -21.74 12.58
C TYR A 82 6.43 -22.52 11.27
N LYS A 83 6.61 -21.83 10.15
CA LYS A 83 6.68 -22.50 8.83
C LYS A 83 7.88 -23.45 8.76
N ALA A 84 8.99 -23.08 9.38
CA ALA A 84 10.18 -23.92 9.45
C ALA A 84 10.03 -25.13 10.38
N MET A 85 9.79 -24.88 11.67
CA MET A 85 9.95 -25.82 12.79
C MET A 85 8.61 -26.21 13.46
N GLY A 86 7.49 -25.67 13.01
CA GLY A 86 6.16 -25.97 13.53
C GLY A 86 5.81 -25.25 14.85
N PRO A 87 4.71 -25.63 15.51
CA PRO A 87 4.16 -24.93 16.67
C PRO A 87 5.14 -24.75 17.84
N VAL A 88 5.92 -25.78 18.16
CA VAL A 88 6.83 -25.78 19.32
C VAL A 88 8.02 -24.85 19.07
N GLY A 89 8.65 -24.97 17.90
CA GLY A 89 9.76 -24.09 17.52
C GLY A 89 9.32 -22.62 17.44
N SER A 90 8.11 -22.37 16.94
CA SER A 90 7.52 -21.04 16.93
C SER A 90 7.29 -20.45 18.31
N PHE A 91 6.70 -21.24 19.21
CA PHE A 91 6.46 -20.78 20.58
C PHE A 91 7.77 -20.40 21.27
N ILE A 92 8.79 -21.25 21.21
CA ILE A 92 10.09 -20.99 21.86
C ILE A 92 10.74 -19.74 21.28
N CYS A 93 10.77 -19.62 19.95
CA CYS A 93 11.35 -18.48 19.25
C CYS A 93 10.67 -17.16 19.65
N THR A 94 9.34 -17.09 19.54
CA THR A 94 8.60 -15.85 19.83
C THR A 94 8.56 -15.54 21.33
N TRP A 95 8.49 -16.55 22.19
CA TRP A 95 8.50 -16.32 23.63
C TRP A 95 9.86 -15.81 24.12
N ALA A 96 10.96 -16.24 23.49
CA ALA A 96 12.30 -15.73 23.75
C ALA A 96 12.46 -14.27 23.31
N ILE A 97 11.93 -13.88 22.13
CA ILE A 97 12.01 -12.47 21.69
C ILE A 97 11.12 -11.54 22.52
N VAL A 98 9.95 -12.01 22.97
CA VAL A 98 9.09 -11.24 23.88
C VAL A 98 9.81 -10.94 25.21
N LEU A 99 10.60 -11.87 25.75
CA LEU A 99 11.43 -11.60 26.94
C LEU A 99 12.38 -10.43 26.70
N GLY A 100 13.10 -10.46 25.57
CA GLY A 100 14.04 -9.41 25.19
C GLY A 100 13.37 -8.04 25.05
N TYR A 101 12.20 -7.98 24.44
CA TYR A 101 11.53 -6.70 24.24
C TYR A 101 10.92 -6.15 25.52
N VAL A 102 10.30 -7.00 26.33
CA VAL A 102 9.75 -6.60 27.63
C VAL A 102 10.87 -6.16 28.57
N SER A 103 12.02 -6.85 28.56
CA SER A 103 13.14 -6.49 29.44
C SER A 103 13.72 -5.12 29.09
N VAL A 104 13.91 -4.80 27.80
CA VAL A 104 14.40 -3.49 27.36
C VAL A 104 13.40 -2.40 27.75
N VAL A 105 12.12 -2.58 27.48
CA VAL A 105 11.05 -1.62 27.87
C VAL A 105 11.03 -1.37 29.38
N CYS A 106 11.29 -2.39 30.20
CA CYS A 106 11.38 -2.25 31.66
C CYS A 106 12.65 -1.51 32.09
N PHE A 107 13.78 -1.74 31.42
CA PHE A 107 15.04 -1.07 31.71
C PHE A 107 15.04 0.41 31.32
N GLU A 108 14.48 0.75 30.16
CA GLU A 108 14.44 2.14 29.68
C GLU A 108 13.63 3.05 30.61
N ALA A 109 12.59 2.52 31.25
CA ALA A 109 11.83 3.23 32.29
C ALA A 109 12.69 3.71 33.46
N CYS A 110 13.77 2.98 33.76
CA CYS A 110 14.71 3.32 34.82
C CYS A 110 15.90 4.11 34.31
N ALA A 111 16.31 3.89 33.07
CA ALA A 111 17.42 4.59 32.46
C ALA A 111 17.12 6.09 32.34
N LEU A 112 15.92 6.48 31.85
CA LEU A 112 15.57 7.88 31.61
C LEU A 112 15.69 8.79 32.85
N PRO A 113 15.01 8.51 33.98
CA PRO A 113 15.11 9.34 35.18
C PRO A 113 16.50 9.28 35.81
N THR A 114 17.26 8.20 35.60
CA THR A 114 18.68 8.12 36.00
C THR A 114 19.50 9.12 35.20
N ILE A 115 19.25 9.28 33.90
CA ILE A 115 19.98 10.27 33.10
C ILE A 115 19.74 11.71 33.59
N ILE A 116 18.50 12.02 33.98
CA ILE A 116 18.14 13.34 34.51
C ILE A 116 19.01 13.73 35.71
N THR A 117 19.47 12.75 36.51
CA THR A 117 20.36 13.01 37.65
C THR A 117 21.72 13.58 37.23
N TYR A 118 22.23 13.26 36.04
CA TYR A 118 23.48 13.83 35.53
C TYR A 118 23.32 15.28 35.07
N ILE A 119 22.13 15.68 34.60
CA ILE A 119 21.84 17.07 34.21
C ILE A 119 21.53 17.91 35.45
N TYR A 120 20.75 17.35 36.38
CA TYR A 120 20.26 18.03 37.56
C TYR A 120 20.31 17.12 38.80
N PRO A 121 21.45 17.05 39.51
CA PRO A 121 21.61 16.15 40.67
C PRO A 121 20.61 16.39 41.80
N LYS A 122 20.14 17.65 41.98
CA LYS A 122 19.10 18.02 42.97
C LYS A 122 17.69 17.53 42.60
N PHE A 123 17.56 16.78 41.50
CA PHE A 123 16.33 16.12 41.07
C PHE A 123 15.84 15.07 42.07
N LEU A 124 16.76 14.35 42.72
CA LEU A 124 16.44 13.27 43.66
C LEU A 124 15.87 13.84 44.96
N LYS A 125 14.59 13.57 45.23
CA LYS A 125 13.83 14.05 46.40
C LYS A 125 12.93 12.94 46.94
N GLY A 126 12.80 12.92 48.26
CA GLY A 126 11.96 11.96 48.98
C GLY A 126 12.49 10.53 48.83
N TYR A 127 13.56 10.20 49.56
CA TYR A 127 14.05 8.82 49.64
C TYR A 127 12.90 7.90 50.08
N LEU A 128 12.75 6.76 49.40
CA LEU A 128 11.73 5.77 49.71
C LEU A 128 12.35 4.53 50.34
N TYR A 129 13.16 3.80 49.56
CA TYR A 129 13.79 2.54 49.97
C TYR A 129 14.94 2.17 49.04
N THR A 130 15.74 1.19 49.43
CA THR A 130 16.88 0.66 48.64
C THR A 130 16.60 -0.78 48.21
N VAL A 131 16.77 -1.09 46.92
CA VAL A 131 16.65 -2.47 46.39
C VAL A 131 17.92 -2.84 45.64
N ALA A 132 18.48 -4.01 45.97
CA ALA A 132 19.69 -4.54 45.35
C ALA A 132 20.88 -3.54 45.32
N GLY A 133 20.96 -2.65 46.32
CA GLY A 133 22.00 -1.62 46.43
C GLY A 133 21.76 -0.35 45.60
N PHE A 134 20.53 -0.14 45.10
CA PHE A 134 20.12 1.09 44.40
C PHE A 134 19.05 1.84 45.20
N ASP A 135 19.28 3.12 45.46
CA ASP A 135 18.36 3.99 46.22
C ASP A 135 17.25 4.54 45.32
N ILE A 136 16.01 4.31 45.72
CA ILE A 136 14.83 4.77 44.99
C ILE A 136 14.28 6.02 45.68
N TYR A 137 14.11 7.07 44.88
CA TYR A 137 13.55 8.36 45.29
C TYR A 137 12.18 8.57 44.65
N ALA A 138 11.28 9.23 45.37
CA ALA A 138 9.92 9.51 44.90
C ALA A 138 9.93 10.32 43.59
N SER A 139 10.79 11.33 43.47
CA SER A 139 10.89 12.13 42.24
C SER A 139 11.37 11.30 41.03
N TRP A 140 12.32 10.40 41.25
CA TRP A 140 12.83 9.49 40.22
C TRP A 140 11.74 8.52 39.76
N LEU A 141 11.00 7.95 40.71
CA LEU A 141 9.93 7.00 40.45
C LEU A 141 8.76 7.64 39.69
N VAL A 142 8.34 8.84 40.10
CA VAL A 142 7.25 9.57 39.45
C VAL A 142 7.57 9.88 38.00
N VAL A 143 8.79 10.33 37.70
CA VAL A 143 9.20 10.58 36.30
C VAL A 143 9.21 9.29 35.48
N ALA A 144 9.76 8.20 36.04
CA ALA A 144 9.75 6.89 35.38
C ALA A 144 8.34 6.47 34.97
N MET A 145 7.40 6.52 35.92
CA MET A 145 6.02 6.09 35.72
C MET A 145 5.23 7.00 34.76
N ILE A 146 5.40 8.32 34.86
CA ILE A 146 4.73 9.27 33.97
C ILE A 146 5.18 9.06 32.52
N VAL A 147 6.48 8.93 32.29
CA VAL A 147 7.00 8.73 30.93
C VAL A 147 6.60 7.36 30.40
N ALA A 148 6.65 6.31 31.23
CA ALA A 148 6.17 4.98 30.85
C ALA A 148 4.70 4.99 30.41
N PHE A 149 3.86 5.67 31.18
CA PHE A 149 2.45 5.89 30.82
C PHE A 149 2.33 6.63 29.48
N PHE A 150 3.10 7.70 29.29
CA PHE A 150 3.03 8.53 28.07
C PHE A 150 3.47 7.77 26.81
N ILE A 151 4.58 7.03 26.86
CA ILE A 151 5.05 6.21 25.74
C ILE A 151 4.04 5.10 25.41
N THR A 152 3.47 4.48 26.44
CA THR A 152 2.38 3.49 26.26
C THR A 152 1.15 4.12 25.60
N PHE A 153 0.73 5.29 26.07
CA PHE A 153 -0.40 6.01 25.53
C PHE A 153 -0.21 6.41 24.06
N ILE A 154 0.99 6.89 23.68
CA ILE A 154 1.32 7.20 22.28
C ILE A 154 1.18 5.96 21.40
N ASN A 155 1.66 4.81 21.85
CA ASN A 155 1.56 3.56 21.11
C ASN A 155 0.12 3.05 21.01
N ILE A 156 -0.75 3.35 21.98
CA ILE A 156 -2.19 3.06 21.89
C ILE A 156 -2.87 3.97 20.87
N LYS A 157 -2.51 5.27 20.84
CA LYS A 157 -3.07 6.27 19.91
C LYS A 157 -2.75 6.02 18.43
N GLY A 158 -1.86 5.10 18.11
CA GLY A 158 -1.67 4.62 16.74
C GLY A 158 -0.21 4.47 16.33
N ALA A 159 0.01 3.54 15.43
CA ALA A 159 1.34 3.21 14.90
C ALA A 159 2.01 4.39 14.21
N LYS A 160 1.28 5.18 13.41
CA LYS A 160 1.85 6.36 12.75
C LYS A 160 2.31 7.43 13.75
N THR A 161 1.55 7.66 14.83
CA THR A 161 1.93 8.60 15.90
C THR A 161 3.22 8.16 16.58
N ALA A 162 3.35 6.86 16.88
CA ALA A 162 4.56 6.30 17.46
C ALA A 162 5.77 6.41 16.51
N ALA A 163 5.57 6.21 15.19
CA ALA A 163 6.61 6.47 14.19
C ALA A 163 7.00 7.95 14.09
N THR A 164 6.05 8.88 14.14
CA THR A 164 6.36 10.32 14.11
C THR A 164 7.21 10.74 15.32
N LEU A 165 6.87 10.26 16.52
CA LEU A 165 7.72 10.45 17.69
C LEU A 165 9.13 9.90 17.45
N GLN A 166 9.21 8.67 16.93
CA GLN A 166 10.49 8.03 16.60
C GLN A 166 11.33 8.88 15.64
N THR A 167 10.73 9.37 14.55
CA THR A 167 11.44 10.18 13.55
C THR A 167 12.05 11.44 14.16
N ILE A 168 11.27 12.17 14.97
CA ILE A 168 11.73 13.42 15.59
C ILE A 168 12.92 13.12 16.52
N LEU A 169 12.80 12.10 17.38
CA LEU A 169 13.83 11.77 18.35
C LEU A 169 15.10 11.21 17.67
N THR A 170 14.95 10.34 16.68
CA THR A 170 16.09 9.80 15.91
C THR A 170 16.82 10.90 15.14
N ALA A 171 16.09 11.89 14.61
CA ALA A 171 16.71 13.06 13.97
C ALA A 171 17.54 13.89 14.96
N ILE A 172 17.07 14.06 16.21
CA ILE A 172 17.82 14.74 17.26
C ILE A 172 19.09 13.95 17.60
N ILE A 173 19.01 12.63 17.77
CA ILE A 173 20.17 11.77 18.04
C ILE A 173 21.20 11.89 16.92
N GLY A 174 20.76 11.76 15.67
CA GLY A 174 21.61 11.90 14.49
C GLY A 174 22.27 13.28 14.42
N GLY A 175 21.50 14.35 14.63
CA GLY A 175 22.02 15.72 14.64
C GLY A 175 23.08 15.95 15.72
N VAL A 176 22.83 15.49 16.95
CA VAL A 176 23.80 15.59 18.07
C VAL A 176 25.05 14.75 17.79
N GLY A 177 24.90 13.55 17.25
CA GLY A 177 26.02 12.69 16.87
C GLY A 177 26.88 13.29 15.76
N ILE A 178 26.25 13.80 14.69
CA ILE A 178 26.94 14.52 13.61
C ILE A 178 27.66 15.74 14.16
N LEU A 179 27.02 16.50 15.06
CA LEU A 179 27.62 17.67 15.69
C LEU A 179 28.88 17.30 16.49
N LEU A 180 28.89 16.16 17.20
CA LEU A 180 30.09 15.65 17.87
C LEU A 180 31.18 15.31 16.86
N ILE A 181 30.83 14.58 15.80
CA ILE A 181 31.78 14.12 14.77
C ILE A 181 32.43 15.33 14.09
N VAL A 182 31.65 16.30 13.64
CA VAL A 182 32.15 17.53 13.01
C VAL A 182 33.03 18.31 13.97
N ALA A 183 32.61 18.49 15.22
CA ALA A 183 33.41 19.20 16.21
C ALA A 183 34.70 18.46 16.54
N SER A 184 34.69 17.13 16.57
CA SER A 184 35.89 16.33 16.77
C SER A 184 36.90 16.54 15.65
N VAL A 185 36.46 16.66 14.39
CA VAL A 185 37.35 16.94 13.27
C VAL A 185 38.00 18.33 13.38
N VAL A 186 37.26 19.32 13.90
CA VAL A 186 37.74 20.70 14.02
C VAL A 186 38.66 20.91 15.24
N SER A 187 38.36 20.25 16.35
CA SER A 187 39.01 20.49 17.66
C SER A 187 39.90 19.34 18.14
N GLY A 188 39.87 18.19 17.47
CA GLY A 188 40.61 17.00 17.85
C GLY A 188 42.10 17.09 17.54
N ASP A 189 42.87 16.24 18.21
CA ASP A 189 44.33 16.19 18.11
C ASP A 189 44.77 14.74 17.87
N SER A 190 45.57 14.51 16.82
CA SER A 190 46.05 13.18 16.46
C SER A 190 46.97 12.58 17.52
N SER A 191 47.62 13.41 18.34
CA SER A 191 48.41 12.96 19.48
C SER A 191 47.57 12.25 20.56
N ASN A 192 46.25 12.50 20.62
CA ASN A 192 45.34 11.75 21.48
C ASN A 192 45.15 10.31 21.01
N LEU A 193 45.25 10.04 19.71
CA LEU A 193 44.98 8.71 19.16
C LEU A 193 46.14 7.76 19.35
N THR A 194 47.36 8.20 19.01
CA THR A 194 48.58 7.36 19.02
C THR A 194 48.76 6.50 20.28
N PRO A 195 48.58 7.01 21.52
CA PRO A 195 48.79 6.21 22.73
C PRO A 195 47.65 5.23 23.06
N GLN A 196 46.51 5.28 22.34
CA GLN A 196 45.32 4.46 22.64
C GLN A 196 44.67 3.85 21.40
N LEU A 197 45.37 3.73 20.28
CA LEU A 197 44.83 3.06 19.10
C LEU A 197 44.37 1.63 19.43
N PHE A 198 45.17 0.90 20.21
CA PHE A 198 44.87 -0.44 20.67
C PHE A 198 45.18 -0.60 22.16
N ALA A 199 44.33 -1.35 22.86
CA ALA A 199 44.65 -1.83 24.20
C ALA A 199 45.49 -3.12 24.08
N GLY A 200 46.72 -3.09 24.57
CA GLY A 200 47.66 -4.23 24.57
C GLY A 200 48.94 -3.95 23.78
N ASN A 201 50.03 -4.63 24.16
CA ASN A 201 51.38 -4.36 23.64
C ASN A 201 51.87 -5.42 22.64
N THR A 202 51.10 -6.48 22.42
CA THR A 202 51.46 -7.59 21.50
C THR A 202 50.28 -7.95 20.61
N GLY A 203 50.52 -8.42 19.39
CA GLY A 203 49.43 -8.79 18.46
C GLY A 203 48.40 -9.75 19.06
N GLY A 204 48.83 -10.72 19.88
CA GLY A 204 47.93 -11.64 20.58
C GLY A 204 47.11 -11.02 21.71
N THR A 205 47.63 -10.00 22.40
CA THR A 205 46.84 -9.26 23.41
C THR A 205 45.86 -8.29 22.75
N ILE A 206 46.29 -7.63 21.66
CA ILE A 206 45.42 -6.76 20.84
C ILE A 206 44.24 -7.55 20.26
N PHE A 207 44.47 -8.75 19.74
CA PHE A 207 43.38 -9.59 19.23
C PHE A 207 42.34 -9.92 20.33
N LYS A 208 42.81 -10.26 21.54
CA LYS A 208 41.92 -10.57 22.68
C LYS A 208 41.09 -9.36 23.13
N THR A 209 41.69 -8.17 23.17
CA THR A 209 41.00 -6.94 23.58
C THR A 209 39.98 -6.49 22.54
N VAL A 210 40.31 -6.56 21.24
CA VAL A 210 39.35 -6.35 20.14
C VAL A 210 38.19 -7.33 20.23
N LEU A 211 38.48 -8.62 20.43
CA LEU A 211 37.45 -9.65 20.56
C LEU A 211 36.55 -9.38 21.77
N SER A 212 37.11 -8.92 22.90
CA SER A 212 36.31 -8.58 24.09
C SER A 212 35.28 -7.46 23.85
N VAL A 213 35.59 -6.52 22.94
CA VAL A 213 34.62 -5.50 22.48
C VAL A 213 33.66 -6.10 21.47
N ALA A 214 34.13 -6.90 20.51
CA ALA A 214 33.26 -7.56 19.54
C ALA A 214 32.15 -8.39 20.20
N VAL A 215 32.46 -9.05 21.33
CA VAL A 215 31.54 -9.89 22.09
C VAL A 215 30.35 -9.14 22.69
N MET A 216 30.52 -7.88 23.10
CA MET A 216 29.43 -7.09 23.67
C MET A 216 28.58 -6.36 22.62
N THR A 217 29.14 -6.16 21.42
CA THR A 217 28.50 -5.33 20.37
C THR A 217 27.16 -5.85 19.84
N PRO A 218 26.85 -7.17 19.79
CA PRO A 218 25.55 -7.63 19.33
C PRO A 218 24.37 -7.05 20.14
N PHE A 219 24.57 -6.77 21.43
CA PHE A 219 23.57 -6.10 22.26
C PHE A 219 23.19 -4.72 21.71
N PHE A 220 24.16 -3.96 21.23
CA PHE A 220 23.98 -2.61 20.67
C PHE A 220 23.41 -2.61 19.25
N PHE A 221 23.17 -3.79 18.67
CA PHE A 221 22.56 -3.94 17.35
C PHE A 221 21.19 -4.64 17.44
N ILE A 222 20.66 -4.88 18.64
CA ILE A 222 19.27 -5.33 18.81
C ILE A 222 18.36 -4.15 18.41
N GLY A 223 17.38 -4.39 17.52
CA GLY A 223 16.46 -3.36 17.05
C GLY A 223 16.10 -3.46 15.56
N PHE A 224 16.98 -4.04 14.72
CA PHE A 224 16.65 -4.29 13.30
C PHE A 224 15.48 -5.28 13.15
N ASP A 225 15.36 -6.17 14.13
CA ASP A 225 14.32 -7.19 14.28
C ASP A 225 12.98 -6.61 14.74
N VAL A 226 12.85 -5.31 15.01
CA VAL A 226 11.53 -4.67 15.18
C VAL A 226 10.77 -4.56 13.86
N ILE A 227 11.49 -4.48 12.72
CA ILE A 227 10.89 -4.43 11.38
C ILE A 227 9.99 -5.65 11.08
N PRO A 228 10.45 -6.91 11.20
CA PRO A 228 9.60 -8.09 10.96
C PRO A 228 8.37 -8.14 11.87
N GLN A 229 8.47 -7.59 13.08
CA GLN A 229 7.38 -7.61 14.05
C GLN A 229 6.23 -6.73 13.59
N ALA A 230 6.54 -5.60 12.96
CA ALA A 230 5.59 -4.64 12.43
C ALA A 230 5.31 -4.82 10.92
N ALA A 231 5.69 -5.95 10.31
CA ALA A 231 5.71 -6.10 8.86
C ALA A 231 4.34 -5.88 8.18
N GLU A 232 3.23 -6.22 8.83
CA GLU A 232 1.86 -5.99 8.31
C GLU A 232 1.47 -4.51 8.23
N GLU A 233 2.13 -3.64 9.01
CA GLU A 233 1.88 -2.21 9.05
C GLU A 233 2.75 -1.44 8.04
N ILE A 234 3.62 -2.13 7.27
CA ILE A 234 4.57 -1.51 6.33
C ILE A 234 3.91 -1.31 4.96
N ASN A 235 3.95 -0.08 4.46
CA ASN A 235 3.47 0.31 3.14
C ASN A 235 4.63 0.56 2.17
N VAL A 236 5.43 -0.48 1.92
CA VAL A 236 6.65 -0.40 1.11
C VAL A 236 6.80 -1.70 0.30
N PRO A 237 7.27 -1.67 -0.96
CA PRO A 237 7.57 -2.88 -1.73
C PRO A 237 8.44 -3.88 -0.95
N LEU A 238 8.09 -5.18 -0.99
CA LEU A 238 8.70 -6.19 -0.11
C LEU A 238 10.21 -6.32 -0.29
N LYS A 239 10.73 -6.18 -1.52
CA LYS A 239 12.18 -6.19 -1.77
C LYS A 239 12.90 -5.05 -1.04
N LYS A 240 12.26 -3.88 -0.89
CA LYS A 240 12.83 -2.72 -0.19
C LYS A 240 12.86 -2.93 1.33
N ILE A 241 11.93 -3.67 1.92
CA ILE A 241 11.94 -4.00 3.36
C ILE A 241 13.26 -4.67 3.75
N GLY A 242 13.68 -5.68 2.99
CA GLY A 242 14.96 -6.36 3.21
C GLY A 242 16.18 -5.45 3.06
N LYS A 243 16.18 -4.55 2.06
CA LYS A 243 17.27 -3.56 1.87
C LYS A 243 17.37 -2.58 3.04
N ILE A 244 16.23 -2.07 3.53
CA ILE A 244 16.18 -1.10 4.61
C ILE A 244 16.66 -1.71 5.93
N MET A 245 16.35 -2.98 6.18
CA MET A 245 16.87 -3.71 7.34
C MET A 245 18.39 -3.75 7.34
N ILE A 246 19.01 -4.12 6.22
CA ILE A 246 20.47 -4.15 6.10
C ILE A 246 21.08 -2.75 6.21
N LEU A 247 20.46 -1.76 5.56
CA LEU A 247 20.89 -0.36 5.66
C LEU A 247 20.91 0.11 7.12
N SER A 248 19.89 -0.22 7.92
CA SER A 248 19.83 0.16 9.33
C SER A 248 21.02 -0.39 10.13
N ILE A 249 21.43 -1.64 9.89
CA ILE A 249 22.57 -2.28 10.56
C ILE A 249 23.87 -1.58 10.17
N VAL A 250 24.08 -1.35 8.87
CA VAL A 250 25.29 -0.68 8.36
C VAL A 250 25.40 0.75 8.92
N LEU A 251 24.30 1.50 8.94
CA LEU A 251 24.27 2.85 9.52
C LEU A 251 24.57 2.81 11.02
N ALA A 252 24.06 1.82 11.76
CA ALA A 252 24.34 1.68 13.18
C ALA A 252 25.84 1.42 13.44
N VAL A 253 26.45 0.49 12.70
CA VAL A 253 27.89 0.19 12.79
C VAL A 253 28.72 1.44 12.48
N ALA A 254 28.38 2.15 11.40
CA ALA A 254 29.06 3.37 11.00
C ALA A 254 28.94 4.46 12.08
N PHE A 255 27.73 4.67 12.62
CA PHE A 255 27.50 5.65 13.68
C PHE A 255 28.35 5.36 14.93
N TYR A 256 28.32 4.13 15.44
CA TYR A 256 29.13 3.76 16.61
C TYR A 256 30.63 3.93 16.34
N ALA A 257 31.12 3.49 15.18
CA ALA A 257 32.52 3.66 14.81
C ALA A 257 32.93 5.14 14.75
N LEU A 258 32.11 6.00 14.15
CA LEU A 258 32.39 7.42 14.04
C LEU A 258 32.34 8.12 15.41
N ILE A 259 31.41 7.75 16.29
CA ILE A 259 31.38 8.27 17.67
C ILE A 259 32.64 7.87 18.43
N ILE A 260 33.04 6.59 18.37
CA ILE A 260 34.26 6.10 19.03
C ILE A 260 35.50 6.86 18.53
N LEU A 261 35.62 7.02 17.21
CA LEU A 261 36.72 7.78 16.60
C LEU A 261 36.69 9.24 17.03
N GLY A 262 35.54 9.90 16.99
CA GLY A 262 35.39 11.30 17.38
C GLY A 262 35.75 11.54 18.85
N VAL A 263 35.29 10.66 19.75
CA VAL A 263 35.66 10.72 21.18
C VAL A 263 37.16 10.51 21.36
N GLY A 264 37.74 9.48 20.74
CA GLY A 264 39.18 9.19 20.84
C GLY A 264 40.07 10.27 20.23
N TYR A 265 39.57 11.04 19.26
CA TYR A 265 40.29 12.14 18.63
C TYR A 265 40.32 13.40 19.51
N VAL A 266 39.27 13.62 20.30
CA VAL A 266 39.15 14.78 21.21
C VAL A 266 39.74 14.48 22.60
N MET A 267 39.58 13.26 23.10
CA MET A 267 39.96 12.88 24.47
C MET A 267 41.15 11.93 24.47
N GLY A 268 42.23 12.33 25.16
CA GLY A 268 43.35 11.45 25.41
C GLY A 268 43.06 10.40 26.51
N PRO A 269 43.94 9.42 26.73
CA PRO A 269 43.70 8.34 27.70
C PRO A 269 43.44 8.86 29.12
N SER A 270 44.18 9.88 29.54
CA SER A 270 44.02 10.47 30.88
C SER A 270 42.69 11.23 31.03
N ASP A 271 42.16 11.80 29.96
CA ASP A 271 40.87 12.49 29.98
C ASP A 271 39.72 11.50 30.09
N ILE A 272 39.81 10.38 29.35
CA ILE A 272 38.81 9.30 29.40
C ILE A 272 38.74 8.72 30.81
N VAL A 273 39.89 8.38 31.42
CA VAL A 273 39.94 7.85 32.79
C VAL A 273 39.36 8.85 33.80
N LYS A 274 39.71 10.14 33.68
CA LYS A 274 39.15 11.20 34.55
C LYS A 274 37.64 11.34 34.38
N SER A 275 37.15 11.31 33.14
CA SER A 275 35.71 11.39 32.85
C SER A 275 34.96 10.18 33.39
N GLN A 276 35.49 8.97 33.23
CA GLN A 276 34.90 7.74 33.78
C GLN A 276 34.82 7.76 35.31
N ALA A 277 35.83 8.31 36.00
CA ALA A 277 35.83 8.46 37.45
C ALA A 277 34.94 9.61 37.95
N GLY A 278 34.70 10.61 37.10
CA GLY A 278 33.91 11.81 37.41
C GLY A 278 32.44 11.68 36.99
N SER A 279 32.12 12.13 35.78
CA SER A 279 30.75 12.16 35.25
C SER A 279 30.23 10.77 34.86
N GLY A 280 31.13 9.87 34.45
CA GLY A 280 30.79 8.59 33.82
C GLY A 280 30.25 8.72 32.39
N LEU A 281 30.18 9.92 31.81
CA LEU A 281 29.60 10.22 30.50
C LEU A 281 30.66 10.71 29.51
N VAL A 282 31.59 9.82 29.15
CA VAL A 282 32.77 10.16 28.34
C VAL A 282 32.42 10.87 27.04
N THR A 283 31.39 10.42 26.33
CA THR A 283 30.96 11.05 25.08
C THR A 283 30.44 12.49 25.29
N ALA A 284 29.78 12.76 26.42
CA ALA A 284 29.28 14.10 26.74
C ALA A 284 30.41 15.05 27.17
N ASP A 285 31.39 14.53 27.90
CA ASP A 285 32.60 15.29 28.24
C ASP A 285 33.48 15.57 27.01
N ALA A 286 33.54 14.63 26.05
CA ALA A 286 34.17 14.84 24.76
C ALA A 286 33.52 16.01 24.01
N MET A 287 32.18 16.06 23.98
CA MET A 287 31.44 17.17 23.38
C MET A 287 31.74 18.51 24.07
N ALA A 288 31.77 18.55 25.40
CA ALA A 288 32.12 19.77 26.12
C ALA A 288 33.56 20.22 25.84
N LYS A 289 34.49 19.28 25.75
CA LYS A 289 35.89 19.55 25.41
C LYS A 289 36.03 20.09 23.99
N ALA A 290 35.34 19.48 23.02
CA ALA A 290 35.39 19.87 21.60
C ALA A 290 34.88 21.30 21.35
N PHE A 291 33.85 21.73 22.10
CA PHE A 291 33.26 23.07 21.98
C PHE A 291 33.76 24.07 23.03
N HIS A 292 34.65 23.67 23.93
CA HIS A 292 35.03 24.44 25.11
C HIS A 292 33.82 24.96 25.92
N SER A 293 32.75 24.18 26.00
CA SER A 293 31.47 24.59 26.59
C SER A 293 30.78 23.45 27.34
N SER A 294 30.55 23.65 28.64
CA SER A 294 29.82 22.70 29.49
C SER A 294 28.34 22.57 29.11
N ILE A 295 27.78 23.54 28.39
CA ILE A 295 26.41 23.47 27.87
C ILE A 295 26.29 22.38 26.81
N MET A 296 27.34 22.19 25.99
CA MET A 296 27.32 21.21 24.91
C MET A 296 27.34 19.76 25.42
N SER A 297 27.91 19.50 26.60
CA SER A 297 27.73 18.22 27.30
C SER A 297 26.25 17.96 27.58
N LYS A 298 25.50 18.95 28.09
CA LYS A 298 24.05 18.81 28.34
C LYS A 298 23.25 18.57 27.06
N VAL A 299 23.60 19.23 25.97
CA VAL A 299 22.99 18.98 24.65
C VAL A 299 23.18 17.53 24.24
N LEU A 300 24.39 16.97 24.44
CA LEU A 300 24.63 15.57 24.16
C LEU A 300 23.85 14.62 25.07
N ILE A 301 23.74 14.95 26.35
CA ILE A 301 22.92 14.16 27.29
C ILE A 301 21.45 14.16 26.88
N VAL A 302 20.90 15.29 26.42
CA VAL A 302 19.54 15.36 25.87
C VAL A 302 19.39 14.47 24.63
N GLY A 303 20.40 14.44 23.74
CA GLY A 303 20.47 13.49 22.63
C GLY A 303 20.43 12.03 23.12
N GLY A 304 21.19 11.69 24.16
CA GLY A 304 21.15 10.37 24.80
C GLY A 304 19.78 10.03 25.40
N MET A 305 19.09 10.98 26.03
CA MET A 305 17.72 10.80 26.52
C MET A 305 16.73 10.52 25.39
N CYS A 306 16.89 11.16 24.23
CA CYS A 306 16.10 10.84 23.04
C CYS A 306 16.35 9.37 22.63
N GLY A 307 17.60 8.90 22.72
CA GLY A 307 18.00 7.50 22.49
C GLY A 307 17.29 6.48 23.37
N ILE A 308 17.08 6.81 24.64
CA ILE A 308 16.28 5.97 25.55
C ILE A 308 14.86 5.85 25.04
N ILE A 309 14.24 6.98 24.69
CA ILE A 309 12.84 7.01 24.27
C ILE A 309 12.67 6.31 22.92
N THR A 310 13.62 6.43 21.98
CA THR A 310 13.57 5.73 20.68
C THR A 310 13.65 4.22 20.84
N SER A 311 14.57 3.73 21.67
CA SER A 311 14.67 2.32 22.05
C SER A 311 13.35 1.83 22.66
N TRP A 312 12.89 2.51 23.71
CA TRP A 312 11.68 2.15 24.44
C TRP A 312 10.45 2.08 23.53
N ASN A 313 10.26 3.08 22.68
CA ASN A 313 9.15 3.12 21.74
C ASN A 313 9.22 1.96 20.73
N SER A 314 10.38 1.71 20.13
CA SER A 314 10.57 0.61 19.16
C SER A 314 10.30 -0.77 19.77
N PHE A 315 10.81 -1.04 20.97
CA PHE A 315 10.59 -2.34 21.62
C PHE A 315 9.16 -2.51 22.14
N LEU A 316 8.46 -1.41 22.45
CA LEU A 316 7.03 -1.46 22.78
C LEU A 316 6.17 -1.77 21.53
N ILE A 317 6.53 -1.20 20.37
CA ILE A 317 5.95 -1.58 19.07
C ILE A 317 6.20 -3.07 18.84
N GLY A 318 7.47 -3.50 18.78
CA GLY A 318 7.81 -4.91 18.49
C GLY A 318 7.17 -5.90 19.46
N GLY A 319 7.21 -5.64 20.77
CA GLY A 319 6.73 -6.56 21.80
C GLY A 319 5.23 -6.76 21.76
N SER A 320 4.48 -5.68 21.52
CA SER A 320 3.03 -5.76 21.42
C SER A 320 2.59 -6.57 20.19
N ARG A 321 3.31 -6.46 19.06
CA ARG A 321 3.03 -7.23 17.83
C ARG A 321 3.43 -8.69 17.94
N ALA A 322 4.57 -8.99 18.57
CA ALA A 322 4.99 -10.36 18.86
C ALA A 322 3.93 -11.09 19.72
N MET A 323 3.45 -10.43 20.78
CA MET A 323 2.39 -10.97 21.65
C MET A 323 1.06 -11.11 20.91
N TYR A 324 0.68 -10.13 20.09
CA TYR A 324 -0.52 -10.20 19.26
C TYR A 324 -0.48 -11.44 18.36
N SER A 325 0.64 -11.67 17.65
CA SER A 325 0.83 -12.79 16.73
C SER A 325 0.69 -14.15 17.44
N MET A 326 1.31 -14.30 18.63
CA MET A 326 1.13 -15.51 19.44
C MET A 326 -0.33 -15.71 19.90
N ALA A 327 -1.04 -14.63 20.24
CA ALA A 327 -2.43 -14.69 20.71
C ALA A 327 -3.41 -14.99 19.57
N GLU A 328 -3.09 -14.53 18.36
CA GLU A 328 -3.80 -14.86 17.15
C GLU A 328 -3.73 -16.36 16.85
N SER A 329 -2.54 -16.93 17.01
CA SER A 329 -2.24 -18.36 16.84
C SER A 329 -2.63 -19.23 18.04
N TYR A 330 -3.44 -18.73 18.98
CA TYR A 330 -3.90 -19.46 20.16
C TYR A 330 -2.77 -20.02 21.05
N MET A 331 -1.56 -19.47 20.94
CA MET A 331 -0.40 -19.91 21.72
C MET A 331 -0.37 -19.29 23.12
N ILE A 332 -0.89 -18.07 23.24
CA ILE A 332 -1.12 -17.37 24.52
C ILE A 332 -2.60 -16.98 24.65
N PRO A 333 -3.08 -16.45 25.79
CA PRO A 333 -4.48 -16.05 25.94
C PRO A 333 -4.94 -15.09 24.83
N ARG A 334 -6.08 -15.39 24.20
CA ARG A 334 -6.61 -14.60 23.07
C ARG A 334 -6.96 -13.16 23.41
N THR A 335 -7.02 -12.79 24.69
CA THR A 335 -7.20 -11.41 25.12
C THR A 335 -6.16 -10.49 24.51
N PHE A 336 -4.94 -10.95 24.27
CA PHE A 336 -3.86 -10.15 23.68
C PHE A 336 -4.00 -9.93 22.16
N ARG A 337 -4.94 -10.61 21.48
CA ARG A 337 -5.29 -10.33 20.07
C ARG A 337 -6.10 -9.04 19.92
N LYS A 338 -6.71 -8.51 20.98
CA LYS A 338 -7.62 -7.35 20.85
C LYS A 338 -6.86 -6.14 20.28
N LEU A 339 -7.31 -5.65 19.13
CA LEU A 339 -6.84 -4.39 18.53
C LEU A 339 -7.69 -3.20 19.01
N HIS A 340 -7.12 -2.01 19.03
CA HIS A 340 -7.83 -0.75 19.26
C HIS A 340 -8.82 -0.49 18.12
N GLU A 341 -10.06 -0.12 18.44
CA GLU A 341 -11.16 -0.02 17.47
C GLU A 341 -10.83 0.94 16.31
N THR A 342 -10.26 2.11 16.65
CA THR A 342 -9.92 3.19 15.71
C THR A 342 -8.51 3.12 15.15
N HIS A 343 -7.54 2.62 15.92
CA HIS A 343 -6.10 2.79 15.62
C HIS A 343 -5.40 1.47 15.26
N LYS A 344 -6.14 0.35 15.33
CA LYS A 344 -5.67 -1.00 14.98
C LYS A 344 -4.36 -1.44 15.68
N THR A 345 -4.06 -0.89 16.85
CA THR A 345 -2.88 -1.28 17.66
C THR A 345 -3.22 -2.36 18.70
N PRO A 346 -2.31 -3.27 19.10
CA PRO A 346 -2.60 -4.35 20.04
C PRO A 346 -2.78 -3.88 21.49
N VAL A 347 -3.97 -3.36 21.81
CA VAL A 347 -4.21 -2.57 23.03
C VAL A 347 -3.94 -3.36 24.33
N ASN A 348 -4.33 -4.63 24.39
CA ASN A 348 -4.14 -5.43 25.61
C ASN A 348 -2.68 -5.85 25.82
N ALA A 349 -1.93 -6.07 24.73
CA ALA A 349 -0.50 -6.33 24.83
C ALA A 349 0.25 -5.04 25.25
N LEU A 350 -0.14 -3.89 24.69
CA LEU A 350 0.40 -2.59 25.10
C LEU A 350 0.12 -2.28 26.57
N TYR A 351 -1.09 -2.56 27.09
CA TYR A 351 -1.38 -2.39 28.51
C TYR A 351 -0.53 -3.29 29.40
N LEU A 352 -0.28 -4.54 29.00
CA LEU A 352 0.56 -5.44 29.79
C LEU A 352 2.01 -4.96 29.81
N ILE A 353 2.61 -4.73 28.63
CA ILE A 353 4.02 -4.35 28.53
C ILE A 353 4.25 -2.96 29.15
N GLY A 354 3.36 -2.01 28.88
CA GLY A 354 3.38 -0.67 29.49
C GLY A 354 3.18 -0.72 30.99
N GLY A 355 2.27 -1.57 31.49
CA GLY A 355 2.07 -1.80 32.92
C GLY A 355 3.31 -2.38 33.61
N LEU A 356 3.95 -3.37 32.99
CA LEU A 356 5.23 -3.92 33.49
C LEU A 356 6.32 -2.84 33.51
N SER A 357 6.37 -1.97 32.49
CA SER A 357 7.30 -0.85 32.44
C SER A 357 7.04 0.22 33.51
N ILE A 358 5.79 0.47 33.87
CA ILE A 358 5.42 1.37 34.99
C ILE A 358 5.84 0.75 36.35
N LEU A 359 5.73 -0.57 36.49
CA LEU A 359 6.07 -1.28 37.73
C LEU A 359 7.58 -1.53 37.88
N ALA A 360 8.31 -1.70 36.77
CA ALA A 360 9.73 -2.03 36.75
C ALA A 360 10.61 -1.10 37.62
N PRO A 361 10.42 0.23 37.61
CA PRO A 361 11.13 1.16 38.48
C PRO A 361 11.09 0.84 39.98
N LEU A 362 10.05 0.16 40.47
CA LEU A 362 9.92 -0.21 41.88
C LEU A 362 10.99 -1.19 42.36
N PHE A 363 11.62 -1.92 41.44
CA PHE A 363 12.60 -2.97 41.74
C PHE A 363 14.07 -2.50 41.63
N GLY A 364 14.29 -1.24 41.26
CA GLY A 364 15.61 -0.62 41.18
C GLY A 364 16.42 -1.04 39.95
N ARG A 365 17.46 -0.25 39.65
CA ARG A 365 18.25 -0.38 38.42
C ARG A 365 18.97 -1.72 38.30
N LYS A 366 19.57 -2.22 39.39
CA LYS A 366 20.42 -3.42 39.35
C LYS A 366 19.66 -4.68 38.97
N MET A 367 18.43 -4.84 39.49
CA MET A 367 17.57 -5.97 39.12
C MET A 367 17.19 -5.92 37.64
N LEU A 368 17.04 -4.72 37.08
CA LEU A 368 16.70 -4.55 35.66
C LEU A 368 17.88 -4.74 34.72
N VAL A 369 19.12 -4.67 35.21
CA VAL A 369 20.27 -5.14 34.42
C VAL A 369 20.14 -6.65 34.23
N TRP A 370 19.83 -7.40 35.29
CA TRP A 370 19.63 -8.86 35.19
C TRP A 370 18.52 -9.26 34.22
N ILE A 371 17.38 -8.53 34.20
CA ILE A 371 16.30 -8.87 33.28
C ILE A 371 16.69 -8.56 31.83
N VAL A 372 17.46 -7.49 31.59
CA VAL A 372 17.97 -7.14 30.26
C VAL A 372 18.96 -8.18 29.77
N ASP A 373 19.92 -8.60 30.60
CA ASP A 373 20.89 -9.62 30.22
C ASP A 373 20.21 -10.98 29.91
N ALA A 374 19.24 -11.37 30.72
CA ALA A 374 18.38 -12.52 30.44
C ALA A 374 17.57 -12.35 29.14
N GLY A 375 17.08 -11.14 28.86
CA GLY A 375 16.37 -10.82 27.63
C GLY A 375 17.25 -10.81 26.39
N ASN A 376 18.49 -10.33 26.50
CA ASN A 376 19.49 -10.36 25.43
C ASN A 376 19.83 -11.79 25.03
N PHE A 377 19.96 -12.68 26.02
CA PHE A 377 20.05 -14.12 25.77
C PHE A 377 18.83 -14.64 24.99
N GLY A 378 17.63 -14.21 25.37
CA GLY A 378 16.39 -14.49 24.63
C GLY A 378 16.42 -14.02 23.17
N CYS A 379 16.86 -12.79 22.90
CA CYS A 379 17.04 -12.26 21.55
C CYS A 379 18.03 -13.10 20.74
N CYS A 380 19.20 -13.43 21.32
CA CYS A 380 20.22 -14.24 20.65
C CYS A 380 19.69 -15.65 20.30
N LEU A 381 18.91 -16.25 21.21
CA LEU A 381 18.25 -17.52 20.96
C LEU A 381 17.26 -17.42 19.79
N ALA A 382 16.42 -16.38 19.76
CA ALA A 382 15.50 -16.12 18.65
C ALA A 382 16.25 -15.91 17.32
N TYR A 383 17.37 -15.18 17.33
CA TYR A 383 18.21 -14.97 16.14
C TYR A 383 18.77 -16.29 15.59
N CYS A 384 19.20 -17.19 16.47
CA CYS A 384 19.64 -18.53 16.09
C CYS A 384 18.50 -19.35 15.49
N MET A 385 17.32 -19.32 16.12
CA MET A 385 16.13 -20.02 15.62
C MET A 385 15.65 -19.50 14.26
N VAL A 386 15.72 -18.19 14.02
CA VAL A 386 15.38 -17.60 12.70
C VAL A 386 16.44 -17.94 11.66
N SER A 387 17.73 -17.90 12.01
CA SER A 387 18.81 -18.31 11.12
C SER A 387 18.68 -19.79 10.71
N LEU A 388 18.27 -20.66 11.64
CA LEU A 388 17.91 -22.05 11.34
C LEU A 388 16.66 -22.13 10.45
N SER A 389 15.65 -21.33 10.74
CA SER A 389 14.41 -21.27 9.96
C SER A 389 14.67 -20.92 8.50
N PHE A 390 15.58 -19.99 8.24
CA PHE A 390 16.03 -19.61 6.90
C PHE A 390 16.58 -20.81 6.11
N ILE A 391 17.50 -21.59 6.70
CA ILE A 391 18.07 -22.78 6.05
C ILE A 391 16.99 -23.85 5.83
N ILE A 392 16.14 -24.08 6.84
CA ILE A 392 15.08 -25.08 6.76
C ILE A 392 14.08 -24.73 5.65
N LEU A 393 13.65 -23.47 5.57
CA LEU A 393 12.68 -23.02 4.56
C LEU A 393 13.26 -23.03 3.14
N ARG A 394 14.57 -22.79 2.99
CA ARG A 394 15.25 -22.97 1.70
C ARG A 394 15.25 -24.42 1.20
N LYS A 395 15.10 -25.41 2.10
CA LYS A 395 14.96 -26.84 1.74
C LYS A 395 13.51 -27.30 1.66
N LYS A 396 12.67 -26.89 2.62
CA LYS A 396 11.28 -27.34 2.79
C LYS A 396 10.29 -26.61 1.86
N ALA A 397 10.60 -25.37 1.49
CA ALA A 397 9.78 -24.53 0.61
C ALA A 397 10.67 -23.82 -0.44
N PRO A 398 11.30 -24.57 -1.37
CA PRO A 398 12.19 -23.99 -2.39
C PRO A 398 11.45 -23.02 -3.32
N GLU A 399 10.20 -23.35 -3.67
CA GLU A 399 9.35 -22.56 -4.57
C GLU A 399 8.68 -21.33 -3.93
N MET A 400 8.90 -21.09 -2.63
CA MET A 400 8.36 -19.89 -1.97
C MET A 400 8.89 -18.61 -2.65
N ALA A 401 8.00 -17.66 -2.96
CA ALA A 401 8.39 -16.37 -3.49
C ALA A 401 9.33 -15.62 -2.52
N ARG A 402 10.42 -15.05 -3.05
CA ARG A 402 11.46 -14.35 -2.27
C ARG A 402 11.78 -13.02 -2.95
N PRO A 403 11.01 -11.96 -2.68
CA PRO A 403 11.24 -10.63 -3.27
C PRO A 403 12.65 -10.10 -3.00
N TYR A 404 13.14 -10.29 -1.77
CA TYR A 404 14.56 -10.09 -1.43
C TYR A 404 15.24 -11.46 -1.31
N LYS A 405 16.07 -11.82 -2.30
CA LYS A 405 16.72 -13.13 -2.36
C LYS A 405 18.21 -13.04 -2.06
N VAL A 406 18.64 -13.69 -0.99
CA VAL A 406 20.05 -13.87 -0.66
C VAL A 406 20.70 -14.82 -1.67
N LYS A 407 21.76 -14.36 -2.34
CA LYS A 407 22.47 -15.10 -3.41
C LYS A 407 23.14 -16.38 -2.89
N HIS A 408 24.15 -16.25 -2.03
CA HIS A 408 24.91 -17.37 -1.48
C HIS A 408 24.27 -17.94 -0.20
N TYR A 409 22.99 -18.28 -0.27
CA TYR A 409 22.17 -18.60 0.91
C TYR A 409 22.75 -19.72 1.81
N LYS A 410 23.47 -20.71 1.24
CA LYS A 410 24.11 -21.77 2.05
C LYS A 410 25.21 -21.21 2.95
N ILE A 411 26.09 -20.39 2.39
CA ILE A 411 27.20 -19.77 3.13
C ILE A 411 26.62 -18.77 4.13
N VAL A 412 25.74 -17.87 3.68
CA VAL A 412 25.09 -16.86 4.52
C VAL A 412 24.32 -17.51 5.67
N GLY A 413 23.51 -18.53 5.38
CA GLY A 413 22.74 -19.24 6.41
C GLY A 413 23.63 -19.96 7.41
N VAL A 414 24.66 -20.69 6.96
CA VAL A 414 25.62 -21.37 7.86
C VAL A 414 26.35 -20.37 8.73
N LEU A 415 26.84 -19.27 8.16
CA LEU A 415 27.48 -18.21 8.93
C LEU A 415 26.50 -17.57 9.92
N ALA A 416 25.26 -17.26 9.51
CA ALA A 416 24.25 -16.71 10.41
C ALA A 416 23.98 -17.63 11.61
N VAL A 417 23.83 -18.95 11.39
CA VAL A 417 23.65 -19.95 12.46
C VAL A 417 24.89 -20.05 13.35
N LEU A 418 26.09 -20.05 12.78
CA LEU A 418 27.33 -20.09 13.56
C LEU A 418 27.51 -18.83 14.40
N MET A 419 27.24 -17.64 13.85
CA MET A 419 27.40 -16.37 14.55
C MET A 419 26.36 -16.20 15.65
N SER A 420 25.08 -16.44 15.37
CA SER A 420 24.02 -16.38 16.38
C SER A 420 24.13 -17.50 17.41
N GLY A 421 24.55 -18.71 17.01
CA GLY A 421 24.86 -19.80 17.93
C GLY A 421 26.06 -19.50 18.83
N PHE A 422 27.10 -18.86 18.29
CA PHE A 422 28.22 -18.34 19.08
C PHE A 422 27.73 -17.33 20.12
N MET A 423 26.89 -16.36 19.72
CA MET A 423 26.29 -15.39 20.65
C MET A 423 25.53 -16.08 21.79
N VAL A 424 24.70 -17.10 21.49
CA VAL A 424 24.01 -17.90 22.51
C VAL A 424 25.00 -18.60 23.43
N ALA A 425 26.04 -19.23 22.87
CA ALA A 425 27.07 -19.92 23.63
C ALA A 425 27.84 -18.96 24.57
N MET A 426 28.03 -17.70 24.18
CA MET A 426 28.67 -16.69 25.02
C MET A 426 27.91 -16.48 26.34
N TYR A 427 26.58 -16.41 26.28
CA TYR A 427 25.76 -16.25 27.49
C TYR A 427 25.74 -17.51 28.37
N ILE A 428 26.08 -18.68 27.81
CA ILE A 428 26.05 -19.97 28.54
C ILE A 428 27.41 -20.32 29.14
N ILE A 429 28.50 -20.12 28.40
CA ILE A 429 29.84 -20.59 28.77
C ILE A 429 30.46 -19.68 29.83
N PRO A 430 30.81 -20.19 31.04
CA PRO A 430 31.45 -19.39 32.07
C PRO A 430 32.78 -18.78 31.60
N GLY A 431 33.01 -17.50 31.91
CA GLY A 431 34.27 -16.81 31.58
C GLY A 431 34.37 -16.32 30.13
N SER A 432 33.27 -16.39 29.37
CA SER A 432 33.15 -15.83 28.02
C SER A 432 33.19 -14.30 27.96
N GLY A 433 32.97 -13.64 29.09
CA GLY A 433 32.83 -12.18 29.21
C GLY A 433 31.39 -11.67 29.18
N SER A 434 30.42 -12.51 28.79
CA SER A 434 28.98 -12.18 28.75
C SER A 434 28.11 -13.28 29.37
N ASN A 435 28.69 -14.18 30.15
CA ASN A 435 27.96 -15.31 30.73
C ASN A 435 26.90 -14.86 31.74
N LEU A 436 25.74 -15.51 31.73
CA LEU A 436 24.66 -15.18 32.65
C LEU A 436 25.03 -15.55 34.09
N VAL A 437 24.70 -14.66 35.04
CA VAL A 437 24.83 -14.91 36.48
C VAL A 437 23.61 -15.66 37.02
N PRO A 438 23.64 -16.23 38.24
CA PRO A 438 22.54 -17.05 38.77
C PRO A 438 21.17 -16.34 38.78
N GLN A 439 21.15 -15.03 39.04
CA GLN A 439 19.93 -14.20 39.03
C GLN A 439 19.34 -14.08 37.62
N GLU A 440 20.19 -13.86 36.61
CA GLU A 440 19.78 -13.79 35.21
C GLU A 440 19.27 -15.14 34.72
N TRP A 441 19.94 -16.24 35.11
CA TRP A 441 19.46 -17.60 34.87
C TRP A 441 18.11 -17.88 35.52
N ALA A 442 17.88 -17.39 36.74
CA ALA A 442 16.60 -17.51 37.41
C ALA A 442 15.49 -16.76 36.67
N MET A 443 15.80 -15.58 36.10
CA MET A 443 14.84 -14.82 35.28
C MET A 443 14.54 -15.51 33.95
N ALA A 444 15.56 -15.92 33.21
CA ALA A 444 15.39 -16.66 31.95
C ALA A 444 14.65 -18.00 32.16
N GLY A 445 15.01 -18.72 33.22
CA GLY A 445 14.35 -19.97 33.61
C GLY A 445 12.91 -19.75 34.07
N GLY A 446 12.65 -18.74 34.88
CA GLY A 446 11.30 -18.37 35.32
C GLY A 446 10.39 -17.98 34.15
N TRP A 447 10.91 -17.20 33.20
CA TRP A 447 10.20 -16.87 31.96
C TRP A 447 9.93 -18.11 31.10
N SER A 448 10.89 -19.04 31.03
CA SER A 448 10.73 -20.31 30.31
C SER A 448 9.65 -21.18 30.94
N VAL A 449 9.61 -21.28 32.27
CA VAL A 449 8.56 -22.00 33.02
C VAL A 449 7.19 -21.38 32.77
N LEU A 450 7.08 -20.05 32.83
CA LEU A 450 5.84 -19.34 32.49
C LEU A 450 5.39 -19.64 31.06
N GLY A 451 6.33 -19.67 30.11
CA GLY A 451 6.08 -20.07 28.74
C GLY A 451 5.54 -21.50 28.62
N ILE A 452 6.15 -22.46 29.32
CA ILE A 452 5.68 -23.86 29.35
C ILE A 452 4.26 -23.94 29.91
N ILE A 453 3.95 -23.19 30.98
CA ILE A 453 2.61 -23.13 31.55
C ILE A 453 1.61 -22.60 30.51
N PHE A 454 1.91 -21.47 29.85
CA PHE A 454 1.04 -20.95 28.79
C PHE A 454 0.87 -21.94 27.65
N PHE A 455 1.95 -22.56 27.19
CA PHE A 455 1.91 -23.56 26.13
C PHE A 455 0.97 -24.72 26.48
N ILE A 456 1.14 -25.31 27.67
CA ILE A 456 0.31 -26.44 28.12
C ILE A 456 -1.14 -26.00 28.30
N VAL A 457 -1.39 -24.90 29.03
CA VAL A 457 -2.75 -24.41 29.32
C VAL A 457 -3.49 -24.05 28.03
N CYS A 458 -2.86 -23.31 27.12
CA CYS A 458 -3.46 -22.93 25.84
C CYS A 458 -3.66 -24.15 24.93
N LYS A 459 -2.71 -25.09 24.89
CA LYS A 459 -2.86 -26.33 24.13
C LYS A 459 -4.03 -27.18 24.64
N LEU A 460 -4.20 -27.31 25.95
CA LEU A 460 -5.33 -28.01 26.57
C LEU A 460 -6.66 -27.27 26.33
N LYS A 461 -6.65 -25.94 26.40
CA LYS A 461 -7.85 -25.10 26.25
C LYS A 461 -8.34 -25.02 24.80
N TYR A 462 -7.43 -24.88 23.83
CA TYR A 462 -7.78 -24.62 22.43
C TYR A 462 -7.70 -25.87 21.53
N LYS A 463 -7.06 -26.95 21.99
CA LYS A 463 -6.99 -28.26 21.31
C LYS A 463 -6.61 -28.11 19.84
N ASP A 464 -7.48 -28.49 18.92
CA ASP A 464 -7.24 -28.46 17.46
C ASP A 464 -7.01 -27.05 16.90
N LYS A 465 -7.38 -26.01 17.65
CA LYS A 465 -7.12 -24.60 17.30
C LYS A 465 -5.75 -24.10 17.79
N PHE A 466 -5.04 -24.87 18.61
CA PHE A 466 -3.71 -24.46 19.07
C PHE A 466 -2.77 -24.38 17.87
N ALA A 467 -2.16 -23.20 17.68
CA ALA A 467 -1.33 -22.88 16.52
C ALA A 467 -2.09 -22.89 15.17
N SER A 468 -3.43 -22.79 15.17
CA SER A 468 -4.19 -22.59 13.95
C SER A 468 -4.23 -21.09 13.57
N HIS A 469 -4.16 -20.79 12.26
CA HIS A 469 -4.24 -19.43 11.66
C HIS A 469 -2.97 -18.56 11.66
N ILE A 470 -1.87 -19.05 11.06
CA ILE A 470 -0.62 -18.29 10.92
C ILE A 470 -0.47 -17.62 9.54
N ASP A 471 -1.34 -17.91 8.58
CA ASP A 471 -1.23 -17.35 7.22
C ASP A 471 -2.23 -16.22 6.96
N VAL A 472 -1.73 -14.99 7.01
CA VAL A 472 -2.35 -13.79 6.42
C VAL A 472 -2.06 -13.79 4.92
N ALA A 473 -3.05 -13.43 4.10
CA ALA A 473 -2.90 -13.29 2.66
C ALA A 473 -1.91 -12.15 2.35
N ILE A 474 -0.83 -12.48 1.63
CA ILE A 474 0.05 -11.50 1.00
C ILE A 474 -0.65 -11.09 -0.29
N ASP A 475 -0.88 -9.79 -0.52
CA ASP A 475 -1.42 -9.30 -1.79
C ASP A 475 -0.38 -9.60 -2.89
N ASP A 476 -0.78 -10.31 -3.96
CA ASP A 476 0.14 -10.78 -5.01
C ASP A 476 0.79 -9.63 -5.83
N GLU A 477 0.38 -8.37 -5.61
CA GLU A 477 1.03 -7.14 -6.13
C GLU A 477 2.44 -6.90 -5.56
N ASP A 478 2.71 -7.37 -4.34
CA ASP A 478 3.88 -7.03 -3.54
C ASP A 478 5.13 -7.87 -3.92
N VAL A 479 4.97 -8.84 -4.85
CA VAL A 479 6.01 -9.78 -5.32
C VAL A 479 6.43 -9.44 -6.76
N THR A 480 6.88 -8.21 -7.01
CA THR A 480 7.56 -7.86 -8.27
C THR A 480 9.08 -7.93 -8.07
N VAL A 481 9.73 -8.76 -8.89
CA VAL A 481 11.19 -8.92 -8.90
C VAL A 481 11.75 -7.88 -9.87
N GLU A 482 12.05 -6.69 -9.39
CA GLU A 482 12.91 -5.75 -10.15
C GLU A 482 14.38 -6.17 -10.06
N GLU A 483 15.17 -5.88 -11.09
CA GLU A 483 16.57 -6.31 -11.22
C GLU A 483 17.54 -5.61 -10.23
N ASP A 484 18.77 -6.13 -10.16
CA ASP A 484 19.80 -5.77 -9.18
C ASP A 484 20.47 -4.42 -9.51
N HIS A 485 20.14 -3.40 -8.72
CA HIS A 485 20.87 -2.13 -8.61
C HIS A 485 21.87 -2.17 -7.44
N THR A 486 23.05 -1.56 -7.61
CA THR A 486 24.26 -1.75 -6.79
C THR A 486 24.24 -0.96 -5.47
N PHE A 487 25.25 -1.16 -4.62
CA PHE A 487 25.42 -0.45 -3.34
C PHE A 487 25.60 1.07 -3.51
N GLU A 488 26.10 1.52 -4.67
CA GLU A 488 26.20 2.95 -5.02
C GLU A 488 24.82 3.57 -5.29
N ASP A 489 23.85 2.81 -5.80
CA ASP A 489 22.47 3.28 -5.98
C ASP A 489 21.75 3.50 -4.64
N ALA A 490 22.16 2.77 -3.59
CA ALA A 490 21.65 2.96 -2.23
C ALA A 490 22.19 4.23 -1.55
N LEU A 491 23.42 4.64 -1.88
CA LEU A 491 24.03 5.90 -1.45
C LEU A 491 23.59 7.09 -2.32
N GLY A 492 23.42 6.88 -3.62
CA GLY A 492 22.91 7.86 -4.57
C GLY A 492 21.49 8.30 -4.24
N ALA A 493 20.63 7.39 -3.77
CA ALA A 493 19.28 7.69 -3.30
C ALA A 493 19.22 8.55 -2.02
N VAL A 494 20.33 8.69 -1.28
CA VAL A 494 20.43 9.56 -0.08
C VAL A 494 20.94 10.96 -0.46
N ASN A 495 21.78 11.07 -1.49
CA ASN A 495 22.36 12.34 -1.94
C ASN A 495 21.52 13.09 -3.00
N THR A 496 20.60 12.42 -3.70
CA THR A 496 19.61 13.08 -4.56
C THR A 496 18.38 13.55 -3.79
N ALA A 497 18.58 13.92 -2.52
CA ALA A 497 17.64 14.70 -1.74
C ALA A 497 17.62 16.19 -2.17
N GLU A 498 17.66 16.46 -3.47
CA GLU A 498 16.96 17.63 -4.00
C GLU A 498 15.55 17.16 -4.33
N ASN A 499 14.66 17.29 -3.34
CA ASN A 499 13.21 17.35 -3.51
C ASN A 499 12.63 16.60 -4.72
N VAL A 500 12.90 15.31 -4.88
CA VAL A 500 11.89 14.43 -5.47
C VAL A 500 11.08 13.91 -4.31
N VAL A 501 10.31 14.83 -3.74
CA VAL A 501 8.94 14.49 -3.38
C VAL A 501 8.46 13.74 -4.63
N GLU A 502 8.20 12.44 -4.56
CA GLU A 502 7.07 11.94 -5.34
C GLU A 502 5.89 12.68 -4.72
N VAL A 503 5.74 13.94 -5.14
CA VAL A 503 4.48 14.65 -5.06
C VAL A 503 3.63 13.62 -5.77
N GLN A 504 2.71 12.94 -5.07
CA GLN A 504 1.49 12.61 -5.77
C GLN A 504 1.12 13.92 -6.45
N PRO A 505 1.32 14.06 -7.78
CA PRO A 505 1.28 15.37 -8.42
C PRO A 505 0.02 16.02 -7.89
N ALA A 506 0.15 17.24 -7.33
CA ALA A 506 -0.97 17.90 -6.68
C ALA A 506 -2.18 17.72 -7.60
N ILE A 507 -3.29 17.20 -7.07
CA ILE A 507 -4.42 16.76 -7.88
C ILE A 507 -4.75 17.86 -8.89
N ASN A 508 -4.44 17.61 -10.17
CA ASN A 508 -4.54 18.60 -11.24
C ASN A 508 -5.29 17.99 -12.41
N PHE A 509 -6.53 18.43 -12.61
CA PHE A 509 -7.39 18.03 -13.71
C PHE A 509 -8.43 19.12 -13.97
N ASN A 510 -8.95 19.16 -15.19
CA ASN A 510 -10.13 19.95 -15.53
C ASN A 510 -11.25 18.99 -15.91
N TYR A 511 -12.43 19.19 -15.32
CA TYR A 511 -13.64 18.43 -15.64
C TYR A 511 -14.70 19.38 -16.18
N PHE A 512 -15.18 19.12 -17.40
CA PHE A 512 -16.24 19.89 -18.03
C PHE A 512 -17.18 18.95 -18.77
N LEU A 513 -18.46 18.97 -18.38
CA LEU A 513 -19.53 18.23 -19.04
C LEU A 513 -20.84 19.05 -18.89
N PRO A 514 -21.24 19.83 -19.91
CA PRO A 514 -22.32 20.81 -19.80
C PRO A 514 -23.70 20.21 -20.10
N VAL A 515 -24.06 19.13 -19.40
CA VAL A 515 -25.34 18.42 -19.58
C VAL A 515 -26.28 18.67 -18.39
N ASN A 516 -27.56 18.94 -18.67
CA ASN A 516 -28.61 18.93 -17.65
C ASN A 516 -29.30 17.56 -17.62
N ILE A 517 -29.09 16.78 -16.56
CA ILE A 517 -29.73 15.46 -16.40
C ILE A 517 -31.06 15.63 -15.64
N ALA A 518 -32.18 15.46 -16.34
CA ALA A 518 -33.52 15.37 -15.76
C ALA A 518 -33.86 13.89 -15.50
N PHE A 519 -33.39 13.36 -14.37
CA PHE A 519 -33.57 11.96 -13.99
C PHE A 519 -34.82 11.73 -13.14
N GLY A 520 -35.54 10.63 -13.42
CA GLY A 520 -36.60 10.13 -12.56
C GLY A 520 -37.80 9.60 -13.32
N SER A 521 -38.62 8.80 -12.65
CA SER A 521 -39.81 8.23 -13.28
C SER A 521 -40.88 9.27 -13.59
N GLY A 522 -41.46 9.17 -14.78
CA GLY A 522 -42.44 10.11 -15.30
C GLY A 522 -41.82 11.38 -15.89
N LYS A 523 -40.48 11.54 -15.87
CA LYS A 523 -39.80 12.72 -16.42
C LYS A 523 -40.04 12.92 -17.90
N VAL A 524 -40.36 11.87 -18.66
CA VAL A 524 -40.70 12.01 -20.07
C VAL A 524 -41.93 12.90 -20.33
N LEU A 525 -42.83 13.04 -19.33
CA LEU A 525 -44.00 13.92 -19.45
C LEU A 525 -43.62 15.41 -19.42
N GLU A 526 -42.45 15.75 -18.90
CA GLU A 526 -41.92 17.12 -18.82
C GLU A 526 -41.16 17.53 -20.11
N THR A 527 -41.18 16.71 -21.17
CA THR A 527 -40.39 16.95 -22.39
C THR A 527 -40.64 18.33 -23.01
N GLY A 528 -41.90 18.77 -23.10
CA GLY A 528 -42.26 20.09 -23.63
C GLY A 528 -41.63 21.23 -22.83
N GLU A 529 -41.82 21.23 -21.51
CA GLU A 529 -41.27 22.25 -20.61
C GLU A 529 -39.74 22.29 -20.64
N LEU A 530 -39.08 21.13 -20.70
CA LEU A 530 -37.62 21.02 -20.76
C LEU A 530 -37.04 21.40 -22.14
N THR A 531 -37.83 21.29 -23.21
CA THR A 531 -37.41 21.66 -24.58
C THR A 531 -37.63 23.14 -24.88
N LYS A 532 -38.68 23.74 -24.29
CA LYS A 532 -39.12 25.13 -24.55
C LYS A 532 -38.03 26.21 -24.49
N PRO A 533 -37.02 26.16 -23.60
CA PRO A 533 -35.95 27.16 -23.57
C PRO A 533 -35.03 27.12 -24.79
N TYR A 534 -35.07 26.07 -25.60
CA TYR A 534 -34.06 25.77 -26.61
C TYR A 534 -34.54 25.87 -28.06
N GLY A 535 -35.85 25.84 -28.31
CA GLY A 535 -36.39 25.93 -29.66
C GLY A 535 -37.92 25.96 -29.69
N LYS A 536 -38.47 26.32 -30.86
CA LYS A 536 -39.91 26.41 -31.13
C LYS A 536 -40.41 25.33 -32.09
N LYS A 537 -39.51 24.69 -32.86
CA LYS A 537 -39.85 23.63 -33.80
C LYS A 537 -38.86 22.47 -33.71
N ALA A 538 -39.32 21.37 -33.14
CA ALA A 538 -38.53 20.18 -32.88
C ALA A 538 -38.50 19.20 -34.08
N LEU A 539 -37.33 18.68 -34.39
CA LEU A 539 -37.20 17.43 -35.12
C LEU A 539 -37.20 16.27 -34.11
N ILE A 540 -38.23 15.43 -34.14
CA ILE A 540 -38.26 14.19 -33.36
C ILE A 540 -37.52 13.10 -34.14
N VAL A 541 -36.41 12.61 -33.59
CA VAL A 541 -35.59 11.54 -34.20
C VAL A 541 -35.83 10.23 -33.46
N THR A 542 -36.20 9.18 -34.18
CA THR A 542 -36.38 7.84 -33.60
C THR A 542 -36.14 6.73 -34.64
N GLY A 543 -36.26 5.47 -34.21
CA GLY A 543 -36.28 4.32 -35.11
C GLY A 543 -37.69 4.03 -35.65
N ARG A 544 -37.79 3.05 -36.55
CA ARG A 544 -39.04 2.81 -37.32
C ARG A 544 -40.28 2.49 -36.48
N SER A 545 -40.15 1.80 -35.35
CA SER A 545 -41.35 1.24 -34.67
C SER A 545 -41.37 1.25 -33.13
N SER A 546 -40.23 1.13 -32.43
CA SER A 546 -40.22 0.89 -30.98
C SER A 546 -40.89 2.02 -30.16
N ALA A 547 -40.52 3.27 -30.40
CA ALA A 547 -41.09 4.43 -29.70
C ALA A 547 -42.58 4.62 -29.98
N LYS A 548 -43.05 4.27 -31.19
CA LYS A 548 -44.47 4.31 -31.56
C LYS A 548 -45.26 3.20 -30.86
N LYS A 549 -44.77 1.95 -30.90
CA LYS A 549 -45.44 0.79 -30.30
C LYS A 549 -45.56 0.89 -28.77
N SER A 550 -44.58 1.50 -28.12
CA SER A 550 -44.61 1.73 -26.66
C SER A 550 -45.49 2.92 -26.24
N GLY A 551 -46.01 3.71 -27.19
CA GLY A 551 -46.71 4.97 -26.92
C GLY A 551 -45.81 6.10 -26.43
N LEU A 552 -44.48 5.90 -26.42
CA LEU A 552 -43.53 6.90 -25.96
C LEU A 552 -43.45 8.09 -26.91
N TYR A 553 -43.51 7.82 -28.23
CA TYR A 553 -43.61 8.87 -29.24
C TYR A 553 -44.80 9.80 -28.97
N ASP A 554 -45.98 9.25 -28.73
CA ASP A 554 -47.19 10.04 -28.50
C ASP A 554 -47.09 10.85 -27.19
N LYS A 555 -46.50 10.30 -26.13
CA LYS A 555 -46.26 11.04 -24.88
C LYS A 555 -45.37 12.26 -25.12
N VAL A 556 -44.28 12.09 -25.86
CA VAL A 556 -43.34 13.17 -26.19
C VAL A 556 -43.98 14.22 -27.11
N ALA A 557 -44.60 13.78 -28.22
CA ALA A 557 -45.29 14.64 -29.17
C ALA A 557 -46.40 15.48 -28.51
N ASN A 558 -47.20 14.85 -27.63
CA ASN A 558 -48.23 15.55 -26.86
C ASN A 558 -47.64 16.54 -25.85
N SER A 559 -46.54 16.19 -25.18
CA SER A 559 -45.85 17.10 -24.25
C SER A 559 -45.29 18.33 -24.97
N LEU A 560 -44.65 18.14 -26.12
CA LEU A 560 -44.18 19.23 -26.99
C LEU A 560 -45.34 20.12 -27.46
N SER A 561 -46.43 19.53 -27.94
CA SER A 561 -47.63 20.26 -28.39
C SER A 561 -48.24 21.11 -27.27
N LYS A 562 -48.33 20.57 -26.05
CA LYS A 562 -48.84 21.29 -24.87
C LYS A 562 -47.96 22.48 -24.49
N ALA A 563 -46.66 22.40 -24.74
CA ALA A 563 -45.70 23.49 -24.53
C ALA A 563 -45.64 24.50 -25.69
N GLU A 564 -46.50 24.33 -26.71
CA GLU A 564 -46.56 25.13 -27.93
C GLU A 564 -45.29 25.02 -28.81
N ILE A 565 -44.72 23.81 -28.87
CA ILE A 565 -43.56 23.47 -29.71
C ILE A 565 -44.06 22.64 -30.90
N ASP A 566 -43.93 23.20 -32.11
CA ASP A 566 -44.21 22.48 -33.35
C ASP A 566 -43.23 21.32 -33.50
N HIS A 567 -43.62 20.23 -34.16
CA HIS A 567 -42.71 19.12 -34.36
C HIS A 567 -42.96 18.34 -35.65
N VAL A 568 -41.89 17.74 -36.18
CA VAL A 568 -41.91 16.83 -37.32
C VAL A 568 -41.14 15.56 -36.97
N LEU A 569 -41.51 14.43 -37.58
CA LEU A 569 -40.95 13.11 -37.27
C LEU A 569 -39.92 12.66 -38.32
N PHE A 570 -38.76 12.21 -37.85
CA PHE A 570 -37.77 11.46 -38.63
C PHE A 570 -37.52 10.10 -37.97
N ASP A 571 -38.10 9.04 -38.52
CA ASP A 571 -38.14 7.69 -37.95
C ASP A 571 -37.35 6.64 -38.75
N LYS A 572 -36.34 7.11 -39.50
CA LYS A 572 -35.56 6.30 -40.44
C LYS A 572 -34.30 5.66 -39.84
N VAL A 573 -33.96 5.96 -38.59
CA VAL A 573 -32.69 5.54 -37.98
C VAL A 573 -32.66 4.03 -37.74
N ALA A 574 -31.57 3.39 -38.18
CA ALA A 574 -31.30 1.96 -38.02
C ALA A 574 -30.41 1.69 -36.78
N GLN A 575 -30.24 0.42 -36.42
CA GLN A 575 -29.46 -0.01 -35.25
C GLN A 575 -27.96 0.31 -35.38
N ASN A 576 -27.38 0.26 -36.58
CA ASN A 576 -26.06 0.82 -36.86
C ASN A 576 -26.27 2.07 -37.71
N PRO A 577 -26.22 3.28 -37.10
CA PRO A 577 -26.55 4.51 -37.79
C PRO A 577 -25.49 4.84 -38.84
N LEU A 578 -25.94 5.03 -40.08
CA LEU A 578 -25.07 5.38 -41.19
C LEU A 578 -24.83 6.89 -41.24
N THR A 579 -23.65 7.29 -41.71
CA THR A 579 -23.33 8.69 -42.03
C THR A 579 -24.34 9.29 -43.01
N THR A 580 -24.80 8.51 -43.98
CA THR A 580 -25.82 8.92 -44.97
C THR A 580 -27.18 9.21 -44.36
N THR A 581 -27.63 8.41 -43.39
CA THR A 581 -28.89 8.65 -42.67
C THR A 581 -28.84 9.92 -41.84
N ALA A 582 -27.68 10.24 -41.24
CA ALA A 582 -27.49 11.49 -40.52
C ALA A 582 -27.54 12.72 -41.44
N MET A 583 -26.95 12.63 -42.65
CA MET A 583 -27.02 13.68 -43.65
C MET A 583 -28.46 13.91 -44.14
N GLU A 584 -29.19 12.83 -44.47
CA GLU A 584 -30.60 12.90 -44.85
C GLU A 584 -31.47 13.55 -43.75
N GLY A 585 -31.25 13.19 -42.49
CA GLY A 585 -31.97 13.77 -41.36
C GLY A 585 -31.67 15.26 -41.16
N ALA A 586 -30.43 15.70 -41.42
CA ALA A 586 -30.05 17.10 -41.35
C ALA A 586 -30.68 17.94 -42.48
N GLU A 587 -30.70 17.42 -43.70
CA GLU A 587 -31.42 18.05 -44.81
C GLU A 587 -32.92 18.18 -44.50
N PHE A 588 -33.52 17.12 -43.95
CA PHE A 588 -34.90 17.14 -43.51
C PHE A 588 -35.17 18.16 -42.40
N ALA A 589 -34.25 18.30 -41.43
CA ALA A 589 -34.33 19.30 -40.38
C ALA A 589 -34.31 20.73 -40.96
N LYS A 590 -33.35 21.01 -41.86
CA LYS A 590 -33.19 22.30 -42.55
C LYS A 590 -34.43 22.63 -43.38
N ALA A 591 -34.92 21.69 -44.19
CA ALA A 591 -36.08 21.88 -45.05
C ALA A 591 -37.38 22.18 -44.26
N ASN A 592 -37.50 21.64 -43.05
CA ASN A 592 -38.65 21.88 -42.18
C ASN A 592 -38.47 23.07 -41.22
N GLY A 593 -37.29 23.73 -41.22
CA GLY A 593 -36.99 24.84 -40.33
C GLY A 593 -36.98 24.45 -38.84
N CYS A 594 -36.44 23.27 -38.52
CA CYS A 594 -36.31 22.82 -37.13
C CYS A 594 -35.17 23.56 -36.43
N ASP A 595 -35.38 23.99 -35.18
CA ASP A 595 -34.42 24.73 -34.37
C ASP A 595 -33.98 23.98 -33.10
N VAL A 596 -34.53 22.78 -32.86
CA VAL A 596 -34.14 21.86 -31.78
C VAL A 596 -34.33 20.41 -32.24
N VAL A 597 -33.48 19.50 -31.76
CA VAL A 597 -33.59 18.05 -32.04
C VAL A 597 -33.96 17.32 -30.76
N VAL A 598 -35.03 16.51 -30.81
CA VAL A 598 -35.51 15.67 -29.70
C VAL A 598 -35.37 14.20 -30.10
N ALA A 599 -34.50 13.45 -29.44
CA ALA A 599 -34.25 12.05 -29.78
C ALA A 599 -34.95 11.10 -28.80
N ILE A 600 -35.65 10.08 -29.32
CA ILE A 600 -36.31 9.04 -28.53
C ILE A 600 -35.79 7.67 -28.98
N GLY A 601 -34.93 7.05 -28.19
CA GLY A 601 -34.42 5.71 -28.53
C GLY A 601 -33.17 5.29 -27.75
N GLY A 602 -32.55 4.21 -28.20
CA GLY A 602 -31.24 3.78 -27.70
C GLY A 602 -30.08 4.59 -28.31
N GLY A 603 -28.85 4.18 -28.01
CA GLY A 603 -27.62 4.86 -28.44
C GLY A 603 -27.57 5.19 -29.93
N SER A 604 -27.92 4.25 -30.80
CA SER A 604 -27.93 4.44 -32.26
C SER A 604 -28.79 5.62 -32.73
N ILE A 605 -29.94 5.82 -32.07
CA ILE A 605 -30.86 6.91 -32.38
C ILE A 605 -30.26 8.23 -31.89
N MET A 606 -29.72 8.24 -30.68
CA MET A 606 -29.12 9.43 -30.07
C MET A 606 -27.87 9.88 -30.84
N ASP A 607 -27.02 8.95 -31.27
CA ASP A 607 -25.82 9.23 -32.06
C ASP A 607 -26.18 9.81 -33.43
N CYS A 608 -27.19 9.24 -34.10
CA CYS A 608 -27.70 9.81 -35.35
C CYS A 608 -28.30 11.21 -35.13
N ALA A 609 -29.07 11.42 -34.04
CA ALA A 609 -29.65 12.71 -33.71
C ALA A 609 -28.58 13.78 -33.43
N LYS A 610 -27.50 13.43 -32.73
CA LYS A 610 -26.34 14.30 -32.50
C LYS A 610 -25.71 14.75 -33.80
N ALA A 611 -25.50 13.80 -34.72
CA ALA A 611 -24.97 14.07 -36.04
C ALA A 611 -25.91 14.95 -36.89
N ILE A 612 -27.22 14.69 -36.84
CA ILE A 612 -28.25 15.53 -37.48
C ILE A 612 -28.20 16.96 -36.94
N ALA A 613 -28.17 17.14 -35.62
CA ALA A 613 -28.10 18.46 -34.99
C ALA A 613 -26.83 19.22 -35.39
N PHE A 614 -25.69 18.52 -35.49
CA PHE A 614 -24.43 19.09 -35.95
C PHE A 614 -24.50 19.51 -37.42
N LEU A 615 -24.89 18.62 -38.32
CA LEU A 615 -24.98 18.88 -39.77
C LEU A 615 -26.12 19.86 -40.14
N SER A 616 -27.08 20.08 -39.24
CA SER A 616 -28.11 21.10 -39.42
C SER A 616 -27.52 22.52 -39.38
N ILE A 617 -26.35 22.71 -38.78
CA ILE A 617 -25.64 23.99 -38.69
C ILE A 617 -24.37 24.04 -39.54
N ASN A 618 -23.73 22.88 -39.76
CA ASN A 618 -22.45 22.80 -40.45
C ASN A 618 -22.63 22.18 -41.85
N ASP A 619 -21.91 22.72 -42.83
CA ASP A 619 -21.92 22.20 -44.19
C ASP A 619 -20.77 21.21 -44.43
N GLY A 620 -20.83 20.45 -45.52
CA GLY A 620 -19.83 19.45 -45.89
C GLY A 620 -20.19 18.02 -45.46
N ASP A 621 -19.30 17.08 -45.78
CA ASP A 621 -19.48 15.66 -45.44
C ASP A 621 -19.10 15.42 -43.96
N ILE A 622 -19.95 14.71 -43.23
CA ILE A 622 -19.69 14.36 -41.82
C ILE A 622 -18.39 13.58 -41.63
N ASN A 623 -17.97 12.79 -42.62
CA ASN A 623 -16.71 12.07 -42.59
C ASN A 623 -15.53 13.03 -42.46
N ASP A 624 -15.56 14.20 -43.10
CA ASP A 624 -14.49 15.18 -42.96
C ASP A 624 -14.36 15.69 -41.52
N TYR A 625 -15.46 15.77 -40.77
CA TYR A 625 -15.43 16.09 -39.35
C TYR A 625 -14.98 14.90 -38.48
N ILE A 626 -15.45 13.68 -38.79
CA ILE A 626 -15.07 12.44 -38.06
C ILE A 626 -13.56 12.16 -38.15
N TYR A 627 -12.94 12.45 -39.30
CA TYR A 627 -11.50 12.31 -39.50
C TYR A 627 -10.73 13.61 -39.20
N ASN A 628 -11.37 14.61 -38.58
CA ASN A 628 -10.79 15.90 -38.19
C ASN A 628 -10.16 16.69 -39.35
N ARG A 629 -10.62 16.49 -40.60
CA ARG A 629 -10.28 17.36 -41.75
C ARG A 629 -11.01 18.70 -41.67
N LEU A 630 -12.20 18.70 -41.06
CA LEU A 630 -12.97 19.88 -40.68
C LEU A 630 -13.24 19.87 -39.17
N GLN A 631 -13.48 21.05 -38.58
CA GLN A 631 -13.79 21.21 -37.17
C GLN A 631 -14.88 22.25 -36.96
N SER A 632 -15.80 21.98 -36.02
CA SER A 632 -16.80 22.93 -35.55
C SER A 632 -17.23 22.57 -34.14
N ASP A 633 -17.70 23.58 -33.40
CA ASP A 633 -18.30 23.42 -32.07
C ASP A 633 -19.66 24.11 -32.01
N LYS A 634 -20.45 23.95 -33.07
CA LYS A 634 -21.84 24.42 -33.17
C LYS A 634 -22.75 23.28 -33.61
N ALA A 635 -23.93 23.20 -33.03
CA ALA A 635 -24.99 22.26 -33.39
C ALA A 635 -26.33 22.86 -32.95
N LEU A 636 -27.44 22.35 -33.49
CA LEU A 636 -28.76 22.60 -32.91
C LEU A 636 -28.81 22.07 -31.47
N PRO A 637 -29.57 22.71 -30.55
CA PRO A 637 -29.84 22.15 -29.24
C PRO A 637 -30.39 20.73 -29.31
N LEU A 638 -29.92 19.87 -28.41
CA LEU A 638 -30.25 18.45 -28.35
C LEU A 638 -30.97 18.14 -27.04
N ILE A 639 -32.11 17.46 -27.15
CA ILE A 639 -32.86 16.87 -26.04
C ILE A 639 -32.87 15.36 -26.24
N LEU A 640 -32.29 14.61 -25.31
CA LEU A 640 -32.11 13.16 -25.47
C LEU A 640 -32.96 12.39 -24.45
N ILE A 641 -33.74 11.42 -24.94
CA ILE A 641 -34.66 10.59 -24.14
C ILE A 641 -34.26 9.12 -24.36
N PRO A 642 -33.35 8.58 -23.52
CA PRO A 642 -32.85 7.22 -23.69
C PRO A 642 -33.94 6.19 -23.39
N THR A 643 -34.06 5.18 -24.26
CA THR A 643 -34.94 4.02 -24.06
C THR A 643 -34.17 2.72 -23.79
N THR A 644 -32.85 2.83 -23.63
CA THR A 644 -31.96 1.71 -23.27
C THR A 644 -30.94 2.15 -22.23
N CYS A 645 -30.56 1.26 -21.31
CA CYS A 645 -29.55 1.51 -20.28
C CYS A 645 -28.22 0.81 -20.62
N GLY A 646 -27.49 1.33 -21.62
CA GLY A 646 -26.12 0.87 -21.93
C GLY A 646 -25.19 1.98 -22.32
N THR A 647 -25.38 2.49 -23.53
CA THR A 647 -24.45 3.41 -24.20
C THR A 647 -24.14 4.69 -23.43
N GLY A 648 -25.05 5.15 -22.57
CA GLY A 648 -24.95 6.45 -21.90
C GLY A 648 -24.77 7.62 -22.87
N SER A 649 -25.21 7.49 -24.14
CA SER A 649 -25.03 8.51 -25.16
C SER A 649 -25.70 9.83 -24.75
N GLU A 650 -26.74 9.79 -23.92
CA GLU A 650 -27.33 10.97 -23.31
C GLU A 650 -26.39 11.76 -22.38
N GLY A 651 -25.31 11.14 -21.89
CA GLY A 651 -24.35 11.74 -20.97
C GLY A 651 -23.04 12.22 -21.62
N ASN A 652 -22.89 12.15 -22.95
CA ASN A 652 -21.61 12.45 -23.61
C ASN A 652 -21.74 13.21 -24.94
N GLY A 653 -20.61 13.70 -25.45
CA GLY A 653 -20.46 14.38 -26.73
C GLY A 653 -19.91 13.50 -27.86
N PHE A 654 -20.27 12.21 -27.89
CA PHE A 654 -19.85 11.27 -28.93
C PHE A 654 -21.04 10.83 -29.79
N ALA A 655 -20.82 10.71 -31.11
CA ALA A 655 -21.78 10.13 -32.04
C ALA A 655 -21.07 9.12 -32.94
N VAL A 656 -21.24 7.82 -32.66
CA VAL A 656 -20.63 6.72 -33.41
C VAL A 656 -21.45 6.42 -34.65
N LEU A 657 -20.85 6.56 -35.83
CA LEU A 657 -21.49 6.32 -37.11
C LEU A 657 -20.67 5.34 -37.95
N THR A 658 -21.37 4.58 -38.78
CA THR A 658 -20.74 3.68 -39.76
C THR A 658 -20.70 4.37 -41.12
N ASN A 659 -19.53 4.40 -41.74
CA ASN A 659 -19.39 4.81 -43.13
C ASN A 659 -19.73 3.60 -44.05
N PRO A 660 -20.78 3.70 -44.87
CA PRO A 660 -21.23 2.58 -45.72
C PRO A 660 -20.26 2.26 -46.87
N GLU A 661 -19.33 3.15 -47.23
CA GLU A 661 -18.41 2.96 -48.36
C GLU A 661 -17.22 2.06 -48.00
N ASN A 662 -16.71 2.17 -46.77
CA ASN A 662 -15.50 1.48 -46.34
C ASN A 662 -15.68 0.61 -45.07
N GLY A 663 -16.85 0.67 -44.43
CA GLY A 663 -17.16 -0.09 -43.21
C GLY A 663 -16.56 0.49 -41.93
N ASP A 664 -15.85 1.63 -41.99
CA ASP A 664 -15.25 2.24 -40.80
C ASP A 664 -16.35 2.72 -39.84
N LYS A 665 -16.28 2.27 -38.58
CA LYS A 665 -17.15 2.71 -37.49
C LYS A 665 -16.36 3.66 -36.58
N LYS A 666 -16.69 4.96 -36.66
CA LYS A 666 -15.93 6.00 -35.95
C LYS A 666 -16.85 7.12 -35.46
N SER A 667 -16.43 7.76 -34.37
CA SER A 667 -17.22 8.78 -33.69
C SER A 667 -16.92 10.20 -34.17
N LEU A 668 -17.96 10.99 -34.41
CA LEU A 668 -17.89 12.45 -34.33
C LEU A 668 -17.78 12.84 -32.84
N ARG A 669 -16.91 13.79 -32.50
CA ARG A 669 -16.68 14.24 -31.12
C ARG A 669 -16.59 15.76 -31.05
N CYS A 670 -17.49 16.39 -30.30
CA CYS A 670 -17.39 17.82 -29.95
C CYS A 670 -18.32 18.15 -28.77
N ASN A 671 -18.10 19.30 -28.11
CA ASN A 671 -18.92 19.72 -26.98
C ASN A 671 -20.32 20.16 -27.41
N ALA A 672 -20.46 20.65 -28.65
CA ALA A 672 -21.74 21.08 -29.20
C ALA A 672 -22.80 19.97 -29.31
N ILE A 673 -22.38 18.71 -29.40
CA ILE A 673 -23.30 17.56 -29.48
C ILE A 673 -23.57 16.89 -28.12
N VAL A 674 -23.11 17.50 -27.02
CA VAL A 674 -23.61 17.17 -25.68
C VAL A 674 -25.03 17.70 -25.54
N ALA A 675 -25.94 16.87 -25.04
CA ALA A 675 -27.34 17.27 -24.86
C ALA A 675 -27.47 18.52 -23.97
N LYS A 676 -28.39 19.42 -24.34
CA LYS A 676 -28.80 20.50 -23.44
C LYS A 676 -29.61 19.96 -22.28
N VAL A 677 -30.46 18.95 -22.55
CA VAL A 677 -31.20 18.21 -21.52
C VAL A 677 -31.24 16.73 -21.89
N SER A 678 -30.92 15.88 -20.92
CA SER A 678 -31.11 14.44 -21.01
C SER A 678 -32.23 14.04 -20.05
N ILE A 679 -33.36 13.62 -20.62
CA ILE A 679 -34.56 13.26 -19.87
C ILE A 679 -34.51 11.76 -19.62
N VAL A 680 -33.92 11.38 -18.49
CA VAL A 680 -33.62 10.00 -18.16
C VAL A 680 -34.74 9.43 -17.28
N ASP A 681 -35.71 8.80 -17.93
CA ASP A 681 -36.87 8.18 -17.28
C ASP A 681 -36.74 6.64 -17.30
N PRO A 682 -36.50 5.99 -16.14
CA PRO A 682 -36.35 4.54 -16.07
C PRO A 682 -37.55 3.76 -16.63
N GLU A 683 -38.77 4.32 -16.58
CA GLU A 683 -39.97 3.67 -17.11
C GLU A 683 -39.90 3.49 -18.63
N CYS A 684 -39.12 4.32 -19.33
CA CYS A 684 -38.90 4.20 -20.77
C CYS A 684 -38.03 3.00 -21.16
N MET A 685 -37.36 2.37 -20.19
CA MET A 685 -36.41 1.27 -20.40
C MET A 685 -36.97 -0.09 -19.94
N MET A 686 -37.99 -0.09 -19.08
CA MET A 686 -38.55 -1.31 -18.46
C MET A 686 -39.16 -2.30 -19.45
N THR A 687 -39.45 -1.86 -20.69
CA THR A 687 -40.02 -2.72 -21.74
C THR A 687 -38.96 -3.34 -22.66
N MET A 688 -37.67 -3.18 -22.36
CA MET A 688 -36.60 -3.78 -23.17
C MET A 688 -36.68 -5.31 -23.17
N PRO A 689 -36.52 -5.97 -24.33
CA PRO A 689 -36.34 -7.41 -24.38
C PRO A 689 -35.10 -7.84 -23.61
N LYS A 690 -35.14 -9.02 -22.96
CA LYS A 690 -34.03 -9.54 -22.14
C LYS A 690 -32.68 -9.56 -22.86
N HIS A 691 -32.65 -10.02 -24.12
CA HIS A 691 -31.41 -10.07 -24.90
C HIS A 691 -30.80 -8.68 -25.16
N VAL A 692 -31.64 -7.65 -25.33
CA VAL A 692 -31.19 -6.25 -25.44
C VAL A 692 -30.65 -5.79 -24.10
N LEU A 693 -31.40 -6.01 -23.02
CA LEU A 693 -31.00 -5.62 -21.66
C LEU A 693 -29.65 -6.22 -21.24
N ALA A 694 -29.40 -7.50 -21.53
CA ALA A 694 -28.12 -8.13 -21.21
C ALA A 694 -26.97 -7.43 -21.94
N SER A 695 -27.12 -7.22 -23.24
CA SER A 695 -26.12 -6.57 -24.09
C SER A 695 -25.82 -5.14 -23.64
N VAL A 696 -26.85 -4.31 -23.46
CA VAL A 696 -26.68 -2.90 -23.08
C VAL A 696 -26.24 -2.76 -21.62
N GLY A 697 -26.71 -3.64 -20.72
CA GLY A 697 -26.29 -3.62 -19.32
C GLY A 697 -24.81 -3.97 -19.14
N PHE A 698 -24.28 -4.91 -19.94
CA PHE A 698 -22.85 -5.21 -19.95
C PHE A 698 -22.02 -4.10 -20.58
N ASP A 699 -22.53 -3.47 -21.64
CA ASP A 699 -21.91 -2.28 -22.24
C ASP A 699 -21.74 -1.12 -21.22
N ALA A 700 -22.79 -0.81 -20.45
CA ALA A 700 -22.70 0.16 -19.34
C ALA A 700 -21.62 -0.21 -18.32
N LEU A 701 -21.45 -1.50 -18.03
CA LEU A 701 -20.38 -1.97 -17.14
C LEU A 701 -19.00 -1.74 -17.76
N CYS A 702 -18.81 -2.10 -19.03
CA CYS A 702 -17.56 -1.86 -19.75
C CYS A 702 -17.17 -0.39 -19.74
N HIS A 703 -18.11 0.52 -20.03
CA HIS A 703 -17.88 1.96 -19.94
C HIS A 703 -17.35 2.40 -18.57
N CYS A 704 -17.96 1.93 -17.47
CA CYS A 704 -17.53 2.28 -16.13
C CYS A 704 -16.13 1.71 -15.81
N MET A 705 -15.88 0.45 -16.17
CA MET A 705 -14.59 -0.22 -15.93
C MET A 705 -13.46 0.41 -16.75
N GLU A 706 -13.70 0.69 -18.02
CA GLU A 706 -12.71 1.28 -18.92
C GLU A 706 -12.43 2.74 -18.55
N ALA A 707 -13.45 3.54 -18.23
CA ALA A 707 -13.23 4.88 -17.71
C ALA A 707 -12.43 4.87 -16.39
N TYR A 708 -12.69 3.90 -15.51
CA TYR A 708 -11.94 3.76 -14.25
C TYR A 708 -10.49 3.34 -14.50
N THR A 709 -10.26 2.41 -15.41
CA THR A 709 -8.92 1.87 -15.70
C THR A 709 -8.13 2.72 -16.69
N SER A 710 -8.75 3.66 -17.37
CA SER A 710 -8.11 4.55 -18.34
C SER A 710 -6.91 5.31 -17.76
N LYS A 711 -5.86 5.47 -18.57
CA LYS A 711 -4.67 6.28 -18.22
C LYS A 711 -4.98 7.76 -18.04
N ILE A 712 -6.10 8.24 -18.57
CA ILE A 712 -6.56 9.63 -18.42
C ILE A 712 -7.74 9.75 -17.45
N ALA A 713 -7.99 8.71 -16.63
CA ALA A 713 -8.98 8.76 -15.56
C ALA A 713 -8.67 9.90 -14.56
N GLN A 714 -9.72 10.53 -14.05
CA GLN A 714 -9.68 11.64 -13.11
C GLN A 714 -10.39 11.25 -11.79
N PRO A 715 -10.16 11.95 -10.67
CA PRO A 715 -10.84 11.65 -9.40
C PRO A 715 -12.37 11.64 -9.50
N PHE A 716 -12.99 12.55 -10.28
CA PHE A 716 -14.44 12.53 -10.50
C PHE A 716 -14.91 11.33 -11.32
N THR A 717 -14.19 10.96 -12.39
CA THR A 717 -14.54 9.77 -13.16
C THR A 717 -14.36 8.51 -12.33
N ASP A 718 -13.33 8.45 -11.48
CA ASP A 718 -13.11 7.32 -10.58
C ASP A 718 -14.24 7.15 -9.57
N ALA A 719 -14.66 8.24 -8.93
CA ALA A 719 -15.75 8.21 -7.96
C ALA A 719 -17.08 7.78 -8.61
N LEU A 720 -17.39 8.36 -9.78
CA LEU A 720 -18.60 8.06 -10.53
C LEU A 720 -18.61 6.62 -11.07
N SER A 721 -17.50 6.16 -11.66
CA SER A 721 -17.36 4.79 -12.17
C SER A 721 -17.53 3.76 -11.05
N LEU A 722 -16.91 3.96 -9.89
CA LEU A 722 -17.03 3.04 -8.76
C LEU A 722 -18.48 2.95 -8.26
N TYR A 723 -19.14 4.09 -8.10
CA TYR A 723 -20.55 4.12 -7.71
C TYR A 723 -21.45 3.42 -8.73
N ALA A 724 -21.26 3.69 -10.03
CA ALA A 724 -22.03 3.04 -11.09
C ALA A 724 -21.80 1.52 -11.14
N MET A 725 -20.55 1.05 -10.98
CA MET A 725 -20.24 -0.38 -10.92
C MET A 725 -20.90 -1.08 -9.73
N GLU A 726 -20.96 -0.44 -8.56
CA GLU A 726 -21.68 -0.97 -7.39
C GLU A 726 -23.18 -1.09 -7.64
N LEU A 727 -23.78 -0.08 -8.29
CA LEU A 727 -25.19 -0.13 -8.70
C LEU A 727 -25.44 -1.26 -9.71
N ILE A 728 -24.55 -1.45 -10.70
CA ILE A 728 -24.65 -2.54 -11.68
C ILE A 728 -24.55 -3.90 -11.00
N ALA A 729 -23.51 -4.12 -10.19
CA ALA A 729 -23.27 -5.39 -9.50
C ALA A 729 -24.44 -5.79 -8.59
N GLY A 730 -25.08 -4.83 -7.92
CA GLY A 730 -26.20 -5.09 -7.01
C GLY A 730 -27.55 -5.34 -7.68
N ASN A 731 -27.72 -4.95 -8.96
CA ASN A 731 -29.06 -4.86 -9.58
C ASN A 731 -29.18 -5.52 -10.96
N LEU A 732 -28.13 -5.60 -11.79
CA LEU A 732 -28.27 -5.99 -13.20
C LEU A 732 -28.87 -7.39 -13.36
N VAL A 733 -28.35 -8.37 -12.61
CA VAL A 733 -28.86 -9.75 -12.64
C VAL A 733 -30.33 -9.82 -12.19
N LYS A 734 -30.72 -9.03 -11.18
CA LYS A 734 -32.11 -8.99 -10.69
C LYS A 734 -33.05 -8.42 -11.75
N VAL A 735 -32.66 -7.30 -12.35
CA VAL A 735 -33.43 -6.66 -13.42
C VAL A 735 -33.55 -7.61 -14.62
N TYR A 736 -32.46 -8.26 -15.02
CA TYR A 736 -32.44 -9.25 -16.10
C TYR A 736 -33.35 -10.46 -15.84
N LYS A 737 -33.34 -11.00 -14.61
CA LYS A 737 -34.19 -12.14 -14.23
C LYS A 737 -35.67 -11.77 -14.10
N GLY A 738 -36.01 -10.48 -14.04
CA GLY A 738 -37.37 -9.99 -13.80
C GLY A 738 -37.73 -9.92 -12.31
N GLU A 739 -36.73 -10.03 -11.44
CA GLU A 739 -36.86 -9.94 -9.97
C GLU A 739 -36.64 -8.51 -9.46
N GLY A 740 -36.11 -7.63 -10.32
CA GLY A 740 -35.88 -6.21 -10.02
C GLY A 740 -37.12 -5.36 -10.15
N GLY A 741 -37.54 -4.71 -9.07
CA GLY A 741 -38.58 -3.68 -9.08
C GLY A 741 -38.12 -2.35 -9.69
N LYS A 742 -38.98 -1.33 -9.60
CA LYS A 742 -38.73 0.03 -10.11
C LYS A 742 -37.42 0.63 -9.60
N GLU A 743 -37.11 0.44 -8.32
CA GLU A 743 -35.87 0.91 -7.70
C GLU A 743 -34.61 0.28 -8.33
N ALA A 744 -34.66 -0.99 -8.74
CA ALA A 744 -33.54 -1.65 -9.40
C ALA A 744 -33.34 -1.10 -10.82
N TRP A 745 -34.43 -0.80 -11.53
CA TRP A 745 -34.39 -0.10 -12.81
C TRP A 745 -33.81 1.30 -12.69
N GLU A 746 -34.24 2.08 -11.69
CA GLU A 746 -33.67 3.41 -11.40
C GLU A 746 -32.14 3.33 -11.23
N LYS A 747 -31.64 2.36 -10.45
CA LYS A 747 -30.21 2.18 -10.23
C LYS A 747 -29.43 1.80 -11.49
N ILE A 748 -29.95 0.88 -12.31
CA ILE A 748 -29.29 0.47 -13.55
C ILE A 748 -29.33 1.57 -14.61
N THR A 749 -30.45 2.28 -14.73
CA THR A 749 -30.55 3.44 -15.62
C THR A 749 -29.57 4.55 -15.20
N LEU A 750 -29.51 4.87 -13.90
CA LEU A 750 -28.55 5.85 -13.38
C LEU A 750 -27.10 5.44 -13.65
N ALA A 751 -26.76 4.16 -13.43
CA ALA A 751 -25.42 3.65 -13.68
C ALA A 751 -25.03 3.76 -15.17
N SER A 752 -25.97 3.49 -16.09
CA SER A 752 -25.73 3.65 -17.53
C SER A 752 -25.47 5.11 -17.92
N THR A 753 -26.28 6.05 -17.40
CA THR A 753 -26.05 7.49 -17.64
C THR A 753 -24.70 7.92 -17.10
N ILE A 754 -24.33 7.48 -15.90
CA ILE A 754 -23.00 7.74 -15.33
C ILE A 754 -21.90 7.16 -16.23
N GLY A 755 -22.06 5.93 -16.73
CA GLY A 755 -21.16 5.30 -17.69
C GLY A 755 -20.87 6.20 -18.89
N GLY A 756 -21.91 6.80 -19.47
CA GLY A 756 -21.80 7.80 -20.52
C GLY A 756 -21.02 9.06 -20.09
N MET A 757 -21.34 9.60 -18.91
CA MET A 757 -20.68 10.80 -18.39
C MET A 757 -19.18 10.59 -18.15
N VAL A 758 -18.77 9.43 -17.62
CA VAL A 758 -17.36 9.17 -17.30
C VAL A 758 -16.52 8.92 -18.54
N ILE A 759 -17.05 8.25 -19.57
CA ILE A 759 -16.32 8.03 -20.82
C ILE A 759 -16.15 9.33 -21.62
N ASN A 760 -17.01 10.33 -21.43
CA ASN A 760 -16.86 11.64 -22.09
C ASN A 760 -15.49 12.27 -21.81
N THR A 761 -15.00 12.10 -20.58
CA THR A 761 -13.72 12.69 -20.13
C THR A 761 -12.59 11.68 -20.05
N ALA A 762 -12.85 10.45 -19.58
CA ALA A 762 -11.82 9.43 -19.42
C ALA A 762 -11.61 8.57 -20.69
N GLY A 763 -12.50 8.67 -21.67
CA GLY A 763 -12.53 7.80 -22.83
C GLY A 763 -12.83 6.34 -22.46
N VAL A 764 -12.64 5.47 -23.46
CA VAL A 764 -12.65 4.01 -23.33
C VAL A 764 -11.25 3.45 -23.58
N THR A 765 -11.05 2.16 -23.37
CA THR A 765 -9.75 1.49 -23.49
C THR A 765 -9.81 0.39 -24.56
N LEU A 766 -9.02 -0.67 -24.41
CA LEU A 766 -8.80 -1.66 -25.47
C LEU A 766 -10.07 -2.45 -25.81
N ALA A 767 -11.01 -2.65 -24.86
CA ALA A 767 -12.20 -3.48 -25.11
C ALA A 767 -13.09 -2.87 -26.20
N HIS A 768 -13.44 -1.58 -26.08
CA HIS A 768 -14.11 -0.88 -27.18
C HIS A 768 -13.22 -0.74 -28.42
N GLY A 769 -11.91 -0.52 -28.23
CA GLY A 769 -10.96 -0.39 -29.33
C GLY A 769 -10.95 -1.60 -30.27
N MET A 770 -11.02 -2.80 -29.69
CA MET A 770 -11.06 -4.09 -30.39
C MET A 770 -12.47 -4.53 -30.79
N GLU A 771 -13.51 -4.06 -30.10
CA GLU A 771 -14.88 -4.39 -30.49
C GLU A 771 -15.28 -3.70 -31.81
N HIS A 772 -14.88 -2.44 -32.03
CA HIS A 772 -15.34 -1.69 -33.20
C HIS A 772 -14.99 -2.35 -34.54
N PRO A 773 -13.78 -2.89 -34.77
CA PRO A 773 -13.48 -3.66 -35.98
C PRO A 773 -14.35 -4.93 -36.11
N ALA A 774 -14.61 -5.63 -35.00
CA ALA A 774 -15.40 -6.86 -34.99
C ALA A 774 -16.86 -6.59 -35.43
N SER A 775 -17.49 -5.53 -34.89
CA SER A 775 -18.84 -5.13 -35.33
C SER A 775 -18.88 -4.47 -36.69
N GLY A 776 -17.83 -3.73 -37.08
CA GLY A 776 -17.73 -3.17 -38.43
C GLY A 776 -17.67 -4.24 -39.53
N LEU A 777 -17.00 -5.37 -39.28
CA LEU A 777 -16.78 -6.41 -40.29
C LEU A 777 -17.98 -7.34 -40.50
N LYS A 778 -18.69 -7.73 -39.42
CA LYS A 778 -19.74 -8.77 -39.46
C LYS A 778 -21.10 -8.30 -38.91
N ASP A 779 -21.27 -7.01 -38.65
CA ASP A 779 -22.52 -6.44 -38.11
C ASP A 779 -22.96 -7.08 -36.78
N ILE A 780 -21.99 -7.49 -35.94
CA ILE A 780 -22.27 -8.13 -34.65
C ILE A 780 -22.91 -7.13 -33.68
N VAL A 781 -23.72 -7.62 -32.75
CA VAL A 781 -24.30 -6.77 -31.69
C VAL A 781 -23.20 -6.32 -30.74
N HIS A 782 -23.09 -5.01 -30.54
CA HIS A 782 -21.99 -4.37 -29.81
C HIS A 782 -21.64 -5.03 -28.46
N GLY A 783 -22.63 -5.18 -27.59
CA GLY A 783 -22.40 -5.78 -26.26
C GLY A 783 -22.04 -7.27 -26.30
N GLN A 784 -22.35 -8.01 -27.37
CA GLN A 784 -21.88 -9.39 -27.54
C GLN A 784 -20.38 -9.42 -27.90
N GLY A 785 -19.94 -8.52 -28.77
CA GLY A 785 -18.51 -8.33 -29.06
C GLY A 785 -17.73 -7.97 -27.79
N LEU A 786 -18.25 -7.04 -26.99
CA LEU A 786 -17.67 -6.71 -25.68
C LEU A 786 -17.65 -7.92 -24.73
N ALA A 787 -18.71 -8.74 -24.70
CA ALA A 787 -18.79 -9.91 -23.85
C ALA A 787 -17.70 -10.96 -24.17
N ALA A 788 -17.42 -11.19 -25.46
CA ALA A 788 -16.36 -12.09 -25.90
C ALA A 788 -14.96 -11.55 -25.56
N LEU A 789 -14.74 -10.25 -25.77
CA LEU A 789 -13.42 -9.62 -25.67
C LEU A 789 -13.02 -9.24 -24.24
N THR A 790 -13.93 -8.66 -23.46
CA THR A 790 -13.60 -7.99 -22.19
C THR A 790 -12.93 -8.90 -21.17
N PRO A 791 -13.39 -10.14 -20.92
CA PRO A 791 -12.70 -11.03 -19.97
C PRO A 791 -11.26 -11.33 -20.37
N VAL A 792 -11.00 -11.55 -21.67
CA VAL A 792 -9.66 -11.83 -22.20
C VAL A 792 -8.76 -10.60 -22.11
N ILE A 793 -9.32 -9.42 -22.41
CA ILE A 793 -8.61 -8.15 -22.31
C ILE A 793 -8.26 -7.82 -20.85
N VAL A 794 -9.15 -8.13 -19.90
CA VAL A 794 -8.87 -7.99 -18.46
C VAL A 794 -7.70 -8.88 -18.06
N GLU A 795 -7.64 -10.13 -18.51
CA GLU A 795 -6.50 -11.05 -18.26
C GLU A 795 -5.19 -10.53 -18.84
N ALA A 796 -5.24 -9.84 -19.98
CA ALA A 796 -4.06 -9.22 -20.57
C ALA A 796 -3.68 -7.89 -19.87
N SER A 797 -4.67 -7.12 -19.41
CA SER A 797 -4.50 -5.72 -18.98
C SER A 797 -4.34 -5.54 -17.47
N HIS A 798 -4.75 -6.50 -16.64
CA HIS A 798 -4.81 -6.29 -15.18
C HIS A 798 -3.45 -5.92 -14.57
N LYS A 799 -2.35 -6.42 -15.14
CA LYS A 799 -0.98 -6.10 -14.71
C LYS A 799 -0.60 -4.63 -14.87
N GLY A 800 -1.26 -3.90 -15.77
CA GLY A 800 -1.00 -2.48 -15.98
C GLY A 800 -1.49 -1.57 -14.84
N ASN A 801 -2.46 -2.03 -14.04
CA ASN A 801 -2.91 -1.33 -12.83
C ASN A 801 -3.66 -2.29 -11.89
N HIS A 802 -2.93 -3.20 -11.26
CA HIS A 802 -3.53 -4.28 -10.48
C HIS A 802 -4.50 -3.77 -9.40
N PHE A 803 -4.22 -2.62 -8.77
CA PHE A 803 -5.06 -2.05 -7.73
C PHE A 803 -6.47 -1.69 -8.25
N LYS A 804 -6.56 -1.01 -9.40
CA LYS A 804 -7.85 -0.63 -9.98
C LYS A 804 -8.64 -1.87 -10.40
N PHE A 805 -8.01 -2.84 -11.05
CA PHE A 805 -8.67 -4.10 -11.42
C PHE A 805 -9.12 -4.93 -10.21
N ALA A 806 -8.31 -4.99 -9.14
CA ALA A 806 -8.69 -5.66 -7.89
C ALA A 806 -9.88 -4.97 -7.20
N LYS A 807 -9.99 -3.64 -7.30
CA LYS A 807 -11.15 -2.91 -6.77
C LYS A 807 -12.42 -3.25 -7.55
N ILE A 808 -12.36 -3.34 -8.87
CA ILE A 808 -13.48 -3.82 -9.69
C ILE A 808 -13.81 -5.27 -9.31
N ALA A 809 -12.81 -6.15 -9.19
CA ALA A 809 -13.02 -7.54 -8.82
C ALA A 809 -13.82 -7.67 -7.52
N ARG A 810 -13.49 -6.88 -6.50
CA ARG A 810 -14.18 -6.86 -5.20
C ARG A 810 -15.64 -6.43 -5.30
N ILE A 811 -15.98 -5.48 -6.17
CA ILE A 811 -17.37 -5.08 -6.44
C ILE A 811 -18.19 -6.29 -6.93
N PHE A 812 -17.58 -7.16 -7.75
CA PHE A 812 -18.20 -8.39 -8.26
C PHE A 812 -17.91 -9.63 -7.40
N GLY A 813 -17.48 -9.46 -6.14
CA GLY A 813 -17.27 -10.54 -5.18
C GLY A 813 -16.00 -11.37 -5.39
N GLY A 814 -14.99 -10.83 -6.09
CA GLY A 814 -13.61 -11.32 -6.16
C GLY A 814 -12.74 -10.76 -5.04
N VAL A 815 -11.46 -11.15 -5.03
CA VAL A 815 -10.48 -10.75 -4.00
C VAL A 815 -9.30 -9.98 -4.62
N THR A 816 -8.71 -10.50 -5.70
CA THR A 816 -7.56 -9.93 -6.43
C THR A 816 -7.93 -9.51 -7.85
N ALA A 817 -7.02 -8.86 -8.58
CA ALA A 817 -7.29 -8.44 -9.95
C ALA A 817 -7.49 -9.63 -10.91
N GLU A 818 -6.80 -10.74 -10.67
CA GLU A 818 -6.90 -11.99 -11.45
C GLU A 818 -8.31 -12.58 -11.40
N ASP A 819 -9.03 -12.36 -10.29
CA ASP A 819 -10.39 -12.87 -10.15
C ASP A 819 -11.39 -12.18 -11.10
N LEU A 820 -11.09 -10.95 -11.56
CA LEU A 820 -12.06 -10.13 -12.28
C LEU A 820 -12.56 -10.81 -13.55
N ALA A 821 -11.68 -11.37 -14.38
CA ALA A 821 -12.09 -12.04 -15.61
C ALA A 821 -13.03 -13.22 -15.34
N GLY A 822 -12.77 -14.01 -14.29
CA GLY A 822 -13.65 -15.07 -13.84
C GLY A 822 -15.01 -14.56 -13.34
N LYS A 823 -15.02 -13.43 -12.64
CA LYS A 823 -16.26 -12.77 -12.18
C LYS A 823 -17.08 -12.20 -13.33
N LEU A 824 -16.44 -11.58 -14.32
CA LEU A 824 -17.11 -11.11 -15.52
C LEU A 824 -17.71 -12.28 -16.31
N ARG A 825 -16.97 -13.39 -16.50
CA ARG A 825 -17.52 -14.60 -17.12
C ARG A 825 -18.71 -15.18 -16.36
N SER A 826 -18.70 -15.10 -15.03
CA SER A 826 -19.83 -15.55 -14.20
C SER A 826 -21.05 -14.65 -14.39
N LEU A 827 -20.84 -13.33 -14.37
CA LEU A 827 -21.88 -12.35 -14.65
C LEU A 827 -22.48 -12.54 -16.05
N LEU A 828 -21.63 -12.70 -17.08
CA LEU A 828 -22.05 -12.95 -18.46
C LEU A 828 -22.92 -14.20 -18.58
N LYS A 829 -22.62 -15.26 -17.82
CA LYS A 829 -23.47 -16.46 -17.73
C LYS A 829 -24.80 -16.15 -17.03
N ASP A 830 -24.78 -15.40 -15.93
CA ASP A 830 -25.99 -15.05 -15.17
C ASP A 830 -27.00 -14.19 -15.94
N ILE A 831 -26.54 -13.51 -17.00
CA ILE A 831 -27.37 -12.68 -17.89
C ILE A 831 -27.50 -13.25 -19.32
N ASP A 832 -27.14 -14.51 -19.54
CA ASP A 832 -27.19 -15.21 -20.83
C ASP A 832 -26.50 -14.46 -22.00
N LEU A 833 -25.34 -13.84 -21.73
CA LEU A 833 -24.51 -13.11 -22.72
C LEU A 833 -23.13 -13.73 -22.95
N ALA A 834 -22.83 -14.89 -22.36
CA ALA A 834 -21.56 -15.58 -22.59
C ALA A 834 -21.47 -16.12 -24.03
N CYS A 835 -20.51 -15.62 -24.82
CA CYS A 835 -20.23 -16.03 -26.20
C CYS A 835 -18.75 -15.85 -26.54
N THR A 836 -18.29 -16.45 -27.64
CA THR A 836 -16.99 -16.17 -28.25
C THR A 836 -17.13 -15.41 -29.58
N LEU A 837 -16.03 -14.93 -30.16
CA LEU A 837 -16.06 -14.31 -31.48
C LEU A 837 -16.44 -15.31 -32.58
N SER A 838 -16.09 -16.60 -32.42
CA SER A 838 -16.50 -17.66 -33.34
C SER A 838 -18.01 -17.85 -33.36
N ASP A 839 -18.67 -17.78 -32.20
CA ASP A 839 -20.14 -17.85 -32.10
C ASP A 839 -20.83 -16.70 -32.87
N LEU A 840 -20.13 -15.58 -33.05
CA LEU A 840 -20.60 -14.38 -33.74
C LEU A 840 -20.22 -14.35 -35.24
N GLY A 841 -19.61 -15.42 -35.76
CA GLY A 841 -19.31 -15.59 -37.18
C GLY A 841 -17.98 -14.97 -37.66
N LEU A 842 -17.06 -14.68 -36.74
CA LEU A 842 -15.68 -14.32 -37.06
C LEU A 842 -14.82 -15.58 -37.18
N SER A 843 -13.83 -15.56 -38.08
CA SER A 843 -12.84 -16.64 -38.25
C SER A 843 -11.42 -16.14 -37.97
N GLU A 844 -10.45 -17.05 -37.83
CA GLU A 844 -9.05 -16.66 -37.65
C GLU A 844 -8.49 -15.84 -38.83
N GLU A 845 -9.07 -16.00 -40.03
CA GLU A 845 -8.70 -15.26 -41.23
C GLU A 845 -9.06 -13.77 -41.14
N ASP A 846 -10.03 -13.41 -40.30
CA ASP A 846 -10.46 -12.02 -40.08
C ASP A 846 -9.49 -11.26 -39.14
N ILE A 847 -8.69 -11.97 -38.33
CA ILE A 847 -7.85 -11.39 -37.26
C ILE A 847 -6.81 -10.39 -37.77
N PRO A 848 -6.04 -10.65 -38.85
CA PRO A 848 -5.06 -9.69 -39.33
C PRO A 848 -5.68 -8.33 -39.66
N TRP A 849 -6.84 -8.33 -40.33
CA TRP A 849 -7.56 -7.11 -40.66
C TRP A 849 -8.10 -6.40 -39.42
N MET A 850 -8.68 -7.15 -38.47
CA MET A 850 -9.21 -6.56 -37.23
C MET A 850 -8.12 -5.93 -36.36
N ALA A 851 -6.93 -6.55 -36.29
CA ALA A 851 -5.80 -6.02 -35.55
C ALA A 851 -5.22 -4.76 -36.20
N GLU A 852 -5.07 -4.75 -37.53
CA GLU A 852 -4.63 -3.57 -38.29
C GLU A 852 -5.65 -2.41 -38.15
N ASN A 853 -6.94 -2.71 -38.32
CA ASN A 853 -8.00 -1.71 -38.21
C ASN A 853 -8.08 -1.12 -36.79
N CYS A 854 -7.93 -1.94 -35.74
CA CYS A 854 -7.85 -1.47 -34.35
C CYS A 854 -6.73 -0.44 -34.16
N MET A 855 -5.51 -0.73 -34.66
CA MET A 855 -4.38 0.20 -34.58
C MET A 855 -4.58 1.48 -35.39
N LYS A 856 -5.30 1.40 -36.51
CA LYS A 856 -5.58 2.55 -37.39
C LYS A 856 -6.70 3.45 -36.85
N VAL A 857 -7.82 2.88 -36.44
CA VAL A 857 -9.06 3.59 -36.14
C VAL A 857 -9.21 3.87 -34.65
N SER A 858 -8.72 2.96 -33.80
CA SER A 858 -8.88 2.97 -32.34
C SER A 858 -7.57 3.26 -31.57
N ALA A 859 -6.56 3.83 -32.22
CA ALA A 859 -5.25 4.14 -31.63
C ALA A 859 -5.34 4.89 -30.28
N ALA A 860 -6.30 5.81 -30.14
CA ALA A 860 -6.53 6.53 -28.89
C ALA A 860 -6.97 5.59 -27.76
N SER A 861 -7.88 4.67 -28.03
CA SER A 861 -8.37 3.68 -27.06
C SER A 861 -7.27 2.69 -26.66
N VAL A 862 -6.44 2.25 -27.62
CA VAL A 862 -5.25 1.41 -27.36
C VAL A 862 -4.27 2.14 -26.43
N LYS A 863 -4.00 3.43 -26.69
CA LYS A 863 -3.10 4.25 -25.86
C LYS A 863 -3.67 4.53 -24.47
N ASN A 864 -4.99 4.63 -24.34
CA ASN A 864 -5.67 4.87 -23.06
C ASN A 864 -5.68 3.65 -22.14
N ASN A 865 -5.48 2.45 -22.67
CA ASN A 865 -5.44 1.23 -21.87
C ASN A 865 -4.23 1.21 -20.90
N PRO A 866 -4.37 0.64 -19.67
CA PRO A 866 -3.27 0.48 -18.72
C PRO A 866 -2.01 -0.13 -19.34
N VAL A 867 -2.19 -1.14 -20.19
CA VAL A 867 -1.14 -1.76 -20.99
C VAL A 867 -1.31 -1.34 -22.45
N VAL A 868 -0.25 -0.83 -23.09
CA VAL A 868 -0.28 -0.51 -24.53
C VAL A 868 0.23 -1.73 -25.28
N PHE A 869 -0.63 -2.33 -26.10
CA PHE A 869 -0.33 -3.55 -26.84
C PHE A 869 0.12 -3.24 -28.27
N THR A 870 1.01 -4.09 -28.82
CA THR A 870 1.35 -4.06 -30.25
C THR A 870 0.26 -4.68 -31.11
N GLN A 871 0.33 -4.50 -32.42
CA GLN A 871 -0.61 -5.13 -33.36
C GLN A 871 -0.61 -6.66 -33.23
N GLU A 872 0.56 -7.26 -33.05
CA GLU A 872 0.73 -8.71 -32.89
C GLU A 872 0.10 -9.20 -31.58
N GLU A 873 0.25 -8.45 -30.50
CA GLU A 873 -0.38 -8.77 -29.21
C GLU A 873 -1.90 -8.61 -29.27
N ILE A 874 -2.41 -7.60 -29.97
CA ILE A 874 -3.85 -7.43 -30.22
C ILE A 874 -4.40 -8.61 -31.04
N ALA A 875 -3.67 -9.05 -32.08
CA ALA A 875 -4.04 -10.23 -32.85
C ALA A 875 -4.11 -11.49 -31.96
N GLU A 876 -3.18 -11.63 -31.00
CA GLU A 876 -3.20 -12.72 -30.04
C GLU A 876 -4.37 -12.65 -29.06
N ILE A 877 -4.78 -11.45 -28.64
CA ILE A 877 -5.97 -11.27 -27.82
C ILE A 877 -7.23 -11.67 -28.60
N TYR A 878 -7.34 -11.32 -29.88
CA TYR A 878 -8.45 -11.81 -30.72
C TYR A 878 -8.46 -13.33 -30.80
N ARG A 879 -7.31 -13.99 -31.03
CA ARG A 879 -7.22 -15.47 -31.07
C ARG A 879 -7.74 -16.12 -29.80
N LYS A 880 -7.42 -15.54 -28.64
CA LYS A 880 -7.91 -16.04 -27.34
C LYS A 880 -9.40 -15.82 -27.10
N ALA A 881 -10.02 -14.91 -27.85
CA ALA A 881 -11.45 -14.60 -27.78
C ALA A 881 -12.28 -15.32 -28.85
N MET A 882 -11.64 -16.06 -29.77
CA MET A 882 -12.29 -16.99 -30.70
C MET A 882 -12.89 -18.17 -29.93
#